data_AF-A0A5R9DRM6-F1
#
_entry.id   AF-A0A5R9DRM6-F1
#
_cell.length_a   1.000
_cell.length_b   1.000
_cell.length_c   1.000
_cell.angle_alpha   90.00
_cell.angle_beta   90.00
_cell.angle_gamma   90.00
#
_symmetry.space_group_name_H-M   'P 1'
#
loop_
_entity.id
_entity.type
_entity.pdbx_description
1 polymer ?
#
loop_
_entity_poly.entity_id
_entity_poly.type
_entity_poly.pdbx_seq_one_letter_code
_entity_poly.pdbx_strand_id
1 'polypeptide(L)'
;MQDVRELLAEYGQVHSDELSEGDRHRLLVDVVAALIRRTDPDATLVYRSPDEPAVFFELAGRDYAITVTTAVGEDAVTAARAAATARERDLGPGVRWVLICARVAGQEIGAEGVSAVLRTQGVLLDRDHLEAAVCDLTSLTALIRAAFRPPRPPHTPLHELLLHEPADPAPALAPEARPSGAPSVPSQTPAGVDLSVVLSGESWPVRPTGMAWESVARALITTEAGVAEVDLQRGGTRWRLPLPGVHGAAAVSADGSVWVLCGPAVVQWRDGVLRAVGGGFEANASLLLGPDSSVWVLSGSGATLGTGTGSTLALTRLDEQVGDQQRFALDFDAAVRSAAWLGERRFLLAAGGHSAIVDLAVSTSAGTREDWMLTPVSYPGHLARSGGDTVLVAGRAGSGVGVELHVLDTAGRTSTTVAEVQLGDVLGLVQNPAGGPAYLLGARPTNDTDAVHPVLMKVTGHAAAAATSAPDPLPPAVDAYAEVRRLARGARSDYALEKFPLPDGKGGMGIVHEAVHKATGTVVAFKKPRSLRENLTARMLREIEVAQKLGTNRHVMPVLDFSPRAEWFVMPMAQNTAERLQPELQQDPTALRALVDAVASALADAHRLDYLHRDIKPANILLLDGRWVLGDWGIVRRPRGQTTNPNRTGTKIGTIEFGAPELSVDPHNATPTSDIYSLGKVIGWLLTGLPPEVNVPLLPSGPWRGIVRRCTYRDPRQRPQTIADFLDLVDQETAPQTGLPVARAHQLLTAAQDGDADAARRLLALVADHNDDYELYLDVLTGLDMETIAPLLMDHPEQTRTLVEAMTGHVQGDGTGWPHYNESKRAIAWLRGVARHAAEEQQWDLLEEAARGMCTWDEASNEFDQQNATRNWLRRLRGQAARIVADALRDHPDSARFYHELAGERGVDMAIRNAVNPPTGN
;
A
#
# COMPACT_ATOMS: atom_id res chain seq x y z
N MET A 1 -13.74 2.34 -7.45
CA MET A 1 -13.23 1.56 -8.61
C MET A 1 -14.26 1.40 -9.72
N GLN A 2 -15.51 1.01 -9.43
CA GLN A 2 -16.55 0.91 -10.47
C GLN A 2 -16.83 2.29 -11.10
N ASP A 3 -16.97 3.33 -10.29
CA ASP A 3 -17.16 4.71 -10.74
C ASP A 3 -16.02 5.23 -11.65
N VAL A 4 -14.76 4.83 -11.37
CA VAL A 4 -13.60 5.21 -12.21
C VAL A 4 -13.64 4.50 -13.56
N ARG A 5 -14.10 3.24 -13.59
CA ARG A 5 -14.23 2.47 -14.84
C ARG A 5 -15.38 3.00 -15.71
N GLU A 6 -16.48 3.40 -15.10
CA GLU A 6 -17.58 4.08 -15.79
C GLU A 6 -17.11 5.42 -16.37
N LEU A 7 -16.38 6.22 -15.58
CA LEU A 7 -15.81 7.49 -16.04
C LEU A 7 -14.80 7.32 -17.18
N LEU A 8 -13.95 6.28 -17.15
CA LEU A 8 -13.03 5.95 -18.25
C LEU A 8 -13.78 5.60 -19.54
N ALA A 9 -14.88 4.84 -19.44
CA ALA A 9 -15.71 4.48 -20.58
C ALA A 9 -16.46 5.69 -21.16
N GLU A 10 -16.96 6.58 -20.29
CA GLU A 10 -17.56 7.86 -20.70
C GLU A 10 -16.53 8.77 -21.38
N TYR A 11 -15.33 8.89 -20.82
CA TYR A 11 -14.25 9.67 -21.42
C TYR A 11 -13.83 9.12 -22.78
N GLY A 12 -13.72 7.79 -22.95
CA GLY A 12 -13.41 7.18 -24.24
C GLY A 12 -14.40 7.56 -25.35
N GLN A 13 -15.68 7.71 -25.03
CA GLN A 13 -16.69 8.16 -25.99
C GLN A 13 -16.46 9.61 -26.47
N VAL A 14 -15.77 10.47 -25.71
CA VAL A 14 -15.39 11.83 -26.15
C VAL A 14 -14.48 11.78 -27.38
N HIS A 15 -13.74 10.68 -27.58
CA HIS A 15 -12.89 10.48 -28.75
C HIS A 15 -13.62 9.88 -29.95
N SER A 16 -14.88 9.45 -29.80
CA SER A 16 -15.63 8.82 -30.88
C SER A 16 -15.99 9.80 -32.00
N ASP A 17 -15.70 9.41 -33.24
CA ASP A 17 -16.12 10.12 -34.45
C ASP A 17 -17.63 9.93 -34.76
N GLU A 18 -18.30 9.00 -34.07
CA GLU A 18 -19.73 8.75 -34.23
C GLU A 18 -20.62 9.81 -33.56
N LEU A 19 -20.08 10.52 -32.56
CA LEU A 19 -20.78 11.59 -31.85
C LEU A 19 -20.65 12.93 -32.58
N SER A 20 -21.69 13.77 -32.48
CA SER A 20 -21.62 15.15 -32.94
C SER A 20 -20.65 15.97 -32.07
N GLU A 21 -20.12 17.08 -32.59
CA GLU A 21 -19.22 17.94 -31.83
C GLU A 21 -19.86 18.50 -30.55
N GLY A 22 -21.15 18.88 -30.62
CA GLY A 22 -21.90 19.35 -29.45
C GLY A 22 -22.13 18.26 -28.41
N ASP A 23 -22.34 17.01 -28.83
CA ASP A 23 -22.51 15.88 -27.90
C ASP A 23 -21.19 15.51 -27.22
N ARG A 24 -20.07 15.51 -27.97
CA ARG A 24 -18.72 15.33 -27.39
C ARG A 24 -18.40 16.41 -26.37
N HIS A 25 -18.73 17.66 -26.70
CA HIS A 25 -18.52 18.79 -25.80
C HIS A 25 -19.33 18.65 -24.51
N ARG A 26 -20.61 18.28 -24.60
CA ARG A 26 -21.46 18.04 -23.42
C ARG A 26 -20.93 16.90 -22.55
N LEU A 27 -20.57 15.77 -23.18
CA LEU A 27 -20.03 14.62 -22.47
C LEU A 27 -18.73 14.96 -21.73
N LEU A 28 -17.86 15.74 -22.35
CA LEU A 28 -16.63 16.20 -21.72
C LEU A 28 -16.89 17.13 -20.52
N VAL A 29 -17.91 18.00 -20.59
CA VAL A 29 -18.36 18.81 -19.45
C VAL A 29 -18.87 17.92 -18.32
N ASP A 30 -19.63 16.87 -18.63
CA ASP A 30 -20.14 15.92 -17.63
C ASP A 30 -18.99 15.15 -16.97
N VAL A 31 -17.97 14.71 -17.73
CA VAL A 31 -16.75 14.08 -17.19
C VAL A 31 -16.02 15.03 -16.24
N VAL A 32 -15.81 16.29 -16.63
CA VAL A 32 -15.16 17.29 -15.77
C VAL A 32 -15.98 17.56 -14.51
N ALA A 33 -17.30 17.68 -14.62
CA ALA A 33 -18.18 17.86 -13.48
C ALA A 33 -18.12 16.66 -12.51
N ALA A 34 -18.10 15.43 -13.05
CA ALA A 34 -17.93 14.22 -12.25
C ALA A 34 -16.58 14.20 -11.53
N LEU A 35 -15.49 14.56 -12.20
CA LEU A 35 -14.16 14.67 -11.58
C LEU A 35 -14.11 15.67 -10.43
N ILE A 36 -14.72 16.84 -10.58
CA ILE A 36 -14.78 17.84 -9.49
C ILE A 36 -15.64 17.33 -8.34
N ARG A 37 -16.81 16.75 -8.63
CA ARG A 37 -17.74 16.22 -7.61
C ARG A 37 -17.20 15.08 -6.77
N ARG A 38 -16.19 14.36 -7.28
CA ARG A 38 -15.46 13.36 -6.49
C ARG A 38 -14.69 13.98 -5.32
N THR A 39 -14.31 15.26 -5.42
CA THR A 39 -13.57 15.98 -4.37
C THR A 39 -14.38 17.06 -3.68
N ASP A 40 -15.33 17.67 -4.38
CA ASP A 40 -16.24 18.69 -3.87
C ASP A 40 -17.68 18.33 -4.28
N PRO A 41 -18.42 17.59 -3.44
CA PRO A 41 -19.79 17.18 -3.73
C PRO A 41 -20.76 18.34 -3.99
N ASP A 42 -20.47 19.54 -3.49
CA ASP A 42 -21.33 20.72 -3.58
C ASP A 42 -21.08 21.55 -4.86
N ALA A 43 -20.14 21.12 -5.71
CA ALA A 43 -19.81 21.79 -6.97
C ALA A 43 -21.04 22.01 -7.89
N THR A 44 -21.26 23.27 -8.26
CA THR A 44 -22.42 23.72 -9.04
C THR A 44 -22.13 23.85 -10.53
N LEU A 45 -22.95 23.21 -11.35
CA LEU A 45 -22.88 23.36 -12.80
C LEU A 45 -23.80 24.50 -13.24
N VAL A 46 -23.26 25.54 -13.88
CA VAL A 46 -24.05 26.69 -14.34
C VAL A 46 -23.97 26.81 -15.86
N TYR A 47 -25.06 26.45 -16.53
CA TYR A 47 -25.21 26.64 -17.97
C TYR A 47 -25.59 28.10 -18.27
N ARG A 48 -24.61 28.97 -18.55
CA ARG A 48 -24.89 30.35 -19.00
C ARG A 48 -25.26 30.41 -20.49
N SER A 49 -24.78 29.48 -21.31
CA SER A 49 -25.08 29.35 -22.74
C SER A 49 -25.10 27.86 -23.15
N PRO A 50 -25.95 27.45 -24.12
CA PRO A 50 -25.92 26.09 -24.70
C PRO A 50 -24.57 25.72 -25.33
N ASP A 51 -23.83 26.72 -25.80
CA ASP A 51 -22.61 26.55 -26.60
C ASP A 51 -21.30 26.70 -25.77
N GLU A 52 -21.40 27.15 -24.51
CA GLU A 52 -20.24 27.38 -23.62
C GLU A 52 -20.59 27.13 -22.13
N PRO A 53 -20.74 25.86 -21.69
CA PRO A 53 -20.96 25.52 -20.29
C PRO A 53 -19.72 25.84 -19.45
N ALA A 54 -19.93 26.39 -18.26
CA ALA A 54 -18.86 26.55 -17.28
C ALA A 54 -19.21 25.82 -15.98
N VAL A 55 -18.23 25.12 -15.42
CA VAL A 55 -18.37 24.48 -14.10
C VAL A 55 -17.86 25.47 -13.05
N PHE A 56 -18.67 25.79 -12.04
CA PHE A 56 -18.28 26.68 -10.96
C PHE A 56 -18.21 25.90 -9.66
N PHE A 57 -17.10 26.01 -8.94
CA PHE A 57 -16.91 25.28 -7.69
C PHE A 57 -16.01 26.08 -6.73
N GLU A 58 -16.18 25.82 -5.44
CA GLU A 58 -15.40 26.44 -4.38
C GLU A 58 -14.42 25.41 -3.85
N LEU A 59 -13.12 25.66 -3.99
CA LEU A 59 -12.08 24.78 -3.48
C LEU A 59 -11.23 25.54 -2.48
N ALA A 60 -11.21 25.07 -1.24
CA ALA A 60 -10.50 25.73 -0.14
C ALA A 60 -10.90 27.21 0.06
N GLY A 61 -12.17 27.55 -0.15
CA GLY A 61 -12.64 28.92 -0.03
C GLY A 61 -12.29 29.82 -1.21
N ARG A 62 -11.71 29.30 -2.30
CA ARG A 62 -11.47 30.04 -3.54
C ARG A 62 -12.46 29.60 -4.61
N ASP A 63 -13.07 30.57 -5.29
CA ASP A 63 -13.96 30.31 -6.40
C ASP A 63 -13.17 30.00 -7.67
N TYR A 64 -13.50 28.88 -8.30
CA TYR A 64 -12.93 28.46 -9.58
C TYR A 64 -14.03 28.37 -10.64
N ALA A 65 -13.69 28.85 -11.83
CA ALA A 65 -14.51 28.69 -13.03
C ALA A 65 -13.77 27.83 -14.04
N ILE A 66 -14.33 26.69 -14.43
CA ILE A 66 -13.77 25.82 -15.48
C ILE A 66 -14.52 26.03 -16.77
N THR A 67 -13.79 26.28 -17.85
CA THR A 67 -14.29 26.22 -19.22
C THR A 67 -13.63 25.05 -19.93
N VAL A 68 -14.40 24.33 -20.72
CA VAL A 68 -13.96 23.10 -21.39
C VAL A 68 -14.03 23.30 -22.89
N THR A 69 -13.08 22.76 -23.65
CA THR A 69 -13.12 22.78 -25.12
C THR A 69 -12.59 21.49 -25.75
N THR A 70 -13.21 21.10 -26.86
CA THR A 70 -12.80 19.99 -27.73
C THR A 70 -11.97 20.46 -28.93
N ALA A 71 -11.77 21.77 -29.10
CA ALA A 71 -11.03 22.36 -30.21
C ALA A 71 -9.55 21.97 -30.20
N VAL A 72 -8.92 21.95 -31.38
CA VAL A 72 -7.52 21.52 -31.59
C VAL A 72 -6.70 22.63 -32.24
N GLY A 73 -5.38 22.67 -32.00
CA GLY A 73 -4.45 23.57 -32.70
C GLY A 73 -4.78 25.07 -32.55
N GLU A 74 -4.79 25.83 -33.65
CA GLU A 74 -5.08 27.27 -33.64
C GLU A 74 -6.53 27.60 -33.24
N ASP A 75 -7.47 26.67 -33.45
CA ASP A 75 -8.86 26.84 -33.02
C ASP A 75 -8.98 26.79 -31.49
N ALA A 76 -8.13 26.02 -30.82
CA ALA A 76 -8.06 25.99 -29.36
C ALA A 76 -7.56 27.33 -28.80
N VAL A 77 -6.57 27.97 -29.43
CA VAL A 77 -6.09 29.30 -29.04
C VAL A 77 -7.15 30.37 -29.27
N THR A 78 -7.92 30.24 -30.36
CA THR A 78 -9.03 31.14 -30.68
C THR A 78 -10.17 30.98 -29.68
N ALA A 79 -10.54 29.75 -29.35
CA ALA A 79 -11.52 29.44 -28.31
C ALA A 79 -11.06 29.94 -26.93
N ALA A 80 -9.78 29.73 -26.58
CA ALA A 80 -9.19 30.25 -25.35
C ALA A 80 -9.26 31.78 -25.28
N ARG A 81 -8.97 32.49 -26.38
CA ARG A 81 -9.05 33.95 -26.46
C ARG A 81 -10.49 34.46 -26.36
N ALA A 82 -11.44 33.79 -27.01
CA ALA A 82 -12.86 34.11 -26.91
C ALA A 82 -13.37 33.91 -25.47
N ALA A 83 -13.05 32.77 -24.85
CA ALA A 83 -13.41 32.46 -23.48
C ALA A 83 -12.77 33.43 -22.47
N ALA A 84 -11.48 33.74 -22.61
CA ALA A 84 -10.78 34.71 -21.76
C ALA A 84 -11.41 36.11 -21.84
N THR A 85 -11.68 36.59 -23.06
CA THR A 85 -12.27 37.92 -23.31
C THR A 85 -13.71 38.02 -22.80
N ALA A 86 -14.49 36.94 -22.92
CA ALA A 86 -15.85 36.86 -22.39
C ALA A 86 -15.87 36.90 -20.86
N ARG A 87 -14.87 36.31 -20.19
CA ARG A 87 -14.86 36.09 -18.74
C ARG A 87 -14.20 37.21 -17.93
N GLU A 88 -13.25 37.96 -18.50
CA GLU A 88 -12.74 39.22 -17.90
C GLU A 88 -13.86 40.24 -17.62
N ARG A 89 -15.02 40.14 -18.30
CA ARG A 89 -16.17 41.03 -18.11
C ARG A 89 -17.23 40.52 -17.12
N ASP A 90 -17.19 39.24 -16.75
CA ASP A 90 -18.33 38.51 -16.17
C ASP A 90 -18.00 37.74 -14.88
N LEU A 91 -16.72 37.62 -14.53
CA LEU A 91 -16.23 37.00 -13.28
C LEU A 91 -16.04 38.07 -12.20
N GLY A 92 -16.48 37.77 -10.98
CA GLY A 92 -16.26 38.63 -9.82
C GLY A 92 -14.77 38.75 -9.46
N PRO A 93 -14.38 39.78 -8.69
CA PRO A 93 -12.99 39.93 -8.25
C PRO A 93 -12.52 38.69 -7.47
N GLY A 94 -11.39 38.10 -7.87
CA GLY A 94 -10.74 36.99 -7.15
C GLY A 94 -11.03 35.57 -7.66
N VAL A 95 -11.96 35.40 -8.61
CA VAL A 95 -12.27 34.07 -9.20
C VAL A 95 -11.11 33.61 -10.09
N ARG A 96 -10.65 32.37 -9.90
CA ARG A 96 -9.60 31.73 -10.72
C ARG A 96 -10.21 30.98 -11.90
N TRP A 97 -9.63 31.16 -13.07
CA TRP A 97 -10.17 30.54 -14.29
C TRP A 97 -9.31 29.37 -14.78
N VAL A 98 -9.93 28.25 -15.10
CA VAL A 98 -9.27 27.05 -15.62
C VAL A 98 -9.84 26.75 -17.00
N LEU A 99 -8.96 26.64 -17.99
CA LEU A 99 -9.31 26.14 -19.31
C LEU A 99 -8.88 24.67 -19.41
N ILE A 100 -9.81 23.77 -19.75
CA ILE A 100 -9.50 22.37 -20.03
C ILE A 100 -9.63 22.09 -21.53
N CYS A 101 -8.55 21.62 -22.15
CA CYS A 101 -8.49 21.28 -23.57
C CYS A 101 -8.29 19.78 -23.76
N ALA A 102 -9.32 19.05 -24.23
CA ALA A 102 -9.27 17.58 -24.28
C ALA A 102 -8.61 16.98 -25.53
N ARG A 103 -8.17 17.78 -26.51
CA ARG A 103 -7.51 17.26 -27.72
C ARG A 103 -6.37 18.16 -28.17
N VAL A 104 -5.13 17.70 -28.03
CA VAL A 104 -4.16 17.63 -29.15
C VAL A 104 -3.11 16.55 -28.83
N ALA A 105 -3.04 15.50 -29.66
CA ALA A 105 -1.80 14.73 -29.80
C ALA A 105 -1.09 15.25 -31.05
N GLY A 106 0.15 15.74 -30.90
CA GLY A 106 1.08 15.98 -32.02
C GLY A 106 1.23 17.42 -32.54
N GLN A 107 0.46 18.40 -32.05
CA GLN A 107 0.77 19.82 -32.26
C GLN A 107 0.86 20.51 -30.90
N GLU A 108 2.03 21.05 -30.57
CA GLU A 108 2.20 21.89 -29.38
C GLU A 108 1.21 23.05 -29.44
N ILE A 109 0.37 23.18 -28.42
CA ILE A 109 -0.37 24.42 -28.20
C ILE A 109 0.71 25.49 -28.01
N GLY A 110 0.81 26.46 -28.91
CA GLY A 110 1.87 27.47 -28.87
C GLY A 110 1.87 28.19 -27.52
N ALA A 111 2.83 27.86 -26.65
CA ALA A 111 2.90 28.30 -25.26
C ALA A 111 2.90 29.83 -25.14
N GLU A 112 3.52 30.53 -26.09
CA GLU A 112 3.53 32.00 -26.17
C GLU A 112 2.14 32.59 -26.44
N GLY A 113 1.35 31.95 -27.32
CA GLY A 113 0.03 32.44 -27.72
C GLY A 113 -1.01 32.31 -26.61
N VAL A 114 -0.96 31.22 -25.84
CA VAL A 114 -1.86 30.97 -24.70
C VAL A 114 -1.43 31.75 -23.46
N SER A 115 -0.13 31.81 -23.16
CA SER A 115 0.38 32.60 -22.02
C SER A 115 0.10 34.09 -22.19
N ALA A 116 0.10 34.61 -23.43
CA ALA A 116 -0.26 35.99 -23.73
C ALA A 116 -1.76 36.30 -23.56
N VAL A 117 -2.63 35.28 -23.53
CA VAL A 117 -4.08 35.39 -23.30
C VAL A 117 -4.41 35.24 -21.81
N LEU A 118 -3.75 34.33 -21.09
CA LEU A 118 -4.07 33.99 -19.70
C LEU A 118 -3.46 34.93 -18.63
N ARG A 119 -3.09 36.17 -19.00
CA ARG A 119 -2.21 37.15 -18.31
C ARG A 119 -2.39 37.33 -16.79
N THR A 120 -2.12 36.30 -15.97
CA THR A 120 -2.07 36.19 -14.49
C THR A 120 -3.28 35.59 -13.74
N GLN A 121 -4.44 35.35 -14.37
CA GLN A 121 -5.65 34.88 -13.66
C GLN A 121 -6.20 33.52 -14.10
N GLY A 122 -5.57 32.86 -15.06
CA GLY A 122 -6.01 31.54 -15.49
C GLY A 122 -4.91 30.57 -15.88
N VAL A 123 -5.26 29.29 -15.81
CA VAL A 123 -4.37 28.18 -16.16
C VAL A 123 -5.00 27.30 -17.24
N LEU A 124 -4.15 26.71 -18.07
CA LEU A 124 -4.53 25.71 -19.06
C LEU A 124 -4.16 24.31 -18.54
N LEU A 125 -5.14 23.43 -18.51
CA LEU A 125 -4.95 21.99 -18.37
C LEU A 125 -5.25 21.33 -19.72
N ASP A 126 -4.24 20.71 -20.31
CA ASP A 126 -4.38 19.99 -21.57
C ASP A 126 -4.90 18.56 -21.38
N ARG A 127 -4.84 17.77 -22.45
CA ARG A 127 -5.26 16.37 -22.48
C ARG A 127 -4.52 15.53 -21.43
N ASP A 128 -3.20 15.68 -21.31
CA ASP A 128 -2.40 14.85 -20.41
C ASP A 128 -2.85 15.07 -18.95
N HIS A 129 -3.16 16.32 -18.59
CA HIS A 129 -3.74 16.66 -17.27
C HIS A 129 -5.09 16.01 -17.03
N LEU A 130 -5.99 16.09 -18.03
CA LEU A 130 -7.32 15.50 -17.89
C LEU A 130 -7.25 13.97 -17.80
N GLU A 131 -6.43 13.32 -18.63
CA GLU A 131 -6.24 11.88 -18.61
C GLU A 131 -5.63 11.41 -17.28
N ALA A 132 -4.70 12.18 -16.69
CA ALA A 132 -4.20 11.91 -15.34
C ALA A 132 -5.33 11.93 -14.29
N ALA A 133 -6.29 12.86 -14.41
CA ALA A 133 -7.44 12.91 -13.52
C ALA A 133 -8.44 11.78 -13.75
N VAL A 134 -8.76 11.46 -15.00
CA VAL A 134 -9.67 10.36 -15.37
C VAL A 134 -9.10 9.01 -14.96
N CYS A 135 -7.79 8.80 -15.13
CA CYS A 135 -7.11 7.57 -14.74
C CYS A 135 -6.88 7.45 -13.23
N ASP A 136 -7.24 8.47 -12.44
CA ASP A 136 -7.07 8.51 -10.99
C ASP A 136 -5.58 8.48 -10.56
N LEU A 137 -4.70 9.04 -11.40
CA LEU A 137 -3.29 9.28 -11.07
C LEU A 137 -3.17 10.42 -10.05
N THR A 138 -4.00 11.45 -10.21
CA THR A 138 -4.11 12.62 -9.33
C THR A 138 -5.54 13.18 -9.46
N SER A 139 -6.05 13.91 -8.48
CA SER A 139 -7.36 14.56 -8.65
C SER A 139 -7.25 15.77 -9.57
N LEU A 140 -8.35 16.09 -10.27
CA LEU A 140 -8.43 17.32 -11.08
C LEU A 140 -8.24 18.57 -10.20
N THR A 141 -8.74 18.56 -8.97
CA THR A 141 -8.56 19.66 -8.01
C THR A 141 -7.12 19.83 -7.55
N ALA A 142 -6.35 18.74 -7.38
CA ALA A 142 -4.93 18.82 -7.09
C ALA A 142 -4.13 19.37 -8.28
N LEU A 143 -4.47 19.00 -9.52
CA LEU A 143 -3.87 19.57 -10.73
C LEU A 143 -4.16 21.06 -10.87
N ILE A 144 -5.40 21.49 -10.63
CA ILE A 144 -5.78 22.90 -10.64
C ILE A 144 -4.96 23.67 -9.60
N ARG A 145 -4.90 23.18 -8.34
CA ARG A 145 -4.08 23.79 -7.29
C ARG A 145 -2.62 23.91 -7.69
N ALA A 146 -2.03 22.81 -8.16
CA ALA A 146 -0.64 22.77 -8.59
C ALA A 146 -0.36 23.75 -9.74
N ALA A 147 -1.23 23.82 -10.75
CA ALA A 147 -1.06 24.72 -11.88
C ALA A 147 -1.06 26.20 -11.48
N PHE A 148 -1.76 26.56 -10.40
CA PHE A 148 -1.76 27.93 -9.87
C PHE A 148 -0.63 28.24 -8.87
N ARG A 149 0.21 27.28 -8.47
CA ARG A 149 1.35 27.55 -7.57
C ARG A 149 2.41 28.39 -8.30
N PRO A 150 2.90 29.49 -7.73
CA PRO A 150 3.93 30.34 -8.33
C PRO A 150 5.32 29.71 -8.18
N PRO A 151 6.33 30.17 -8.94
CA PRO A 151 6.24 31.03 -10.12
C PRO A 151 6.03 30.16 -11.37
N ARG A 152 4.81 29.68 -11.62
CA ARG A 152 4.51 28.83 -12.79
C ARG A 152 3.89 29.63 -13.93
N PRO A 153 4.21 29.30 -15.19
CA PRO A 153 3.51 29.84 -16.35
C PRO A 153 2.05 29.35 -16.40
N PRO A 154 1.17 30.07 -17.11
CA PRO A 154 -0.24 29.68 -17.25
C PRO A 154 -0.49 28.27 -17.80
N HIS A 155 0.46 27.70 -18.53
CA HIS A 155 0.48 26.28 -18.91
C HIS A 155 1.77 25.67 -18.41
N THR A 156 1.65 24.68 -17.53
CA THR A 156 2.78 23.90 -17.00
C THR A 156 2.55 22.45 -17.41
N PRO A 157 3.51 21.77 -18.08
CA PRO A 157 3.34 20.38 -18.46
C PRO A 157 3.07 19.46 -17.27
N LEU A 158 2.31 18.38 -17.48
CA LEU A 158 1.91 17.45 -16.41
C LEU A 158 3.10 16.92 -15.60
N HIS A 159 4.21 16.60 -16.29
CA HIS A 159 5.39 16.08 -15.63
C HIS A 159 6.05 17.11 -14.69
N GLU A 160 6.01 18.40 -14.99
CA GLU A 160 6.51 19.45 -14.08
C GLU A 160 5.58 19.66 -12.87
N LEU A 161 4.31 19.27 -12.98
CA LEU A 161 3.36 19.32 -11.87
C LEU A 161 3.47 18.11 -10.92
N LEU A 162 3.75 16.92 -11.47
CA LEU A 162 3.73 15.66 -10.71
C LEU A 162 5.10 15.16 -10.27
N LEU A 163 6.15 15.46 -11.03
CA LEU A 163 7.50 15.02 -10.68
C LEU A 163 8.06 15.92 -9.58
N HIS A 164 8.50 15.28 -8.51
CA HIS A 164 9.17 15.95 -7.39
C HIS A 164 10.60 15.44 -7.40
N GLU A 165 11.59 16.29 -7.66
CA GLU A 165 12.98 15.88 -7.41
C GLU A 165 13.10 15.53 -5.92
N PRO A 166 13.38 14.26 -5.56
CA PRO A 166 13.50 13.89 -4.15
C PRO A 166 14.68 14.65 -3.55
N ALA A 167 14.53 15.16 -2.32
CA ALA A 167 15.59 15.91 -1.64
C ALA A 167 16.91 15.12 -1.56
N ASP A 168 16.82 13.79 -1.51
CA ASP A 168 17.94 12.87 -1.53
C ASP A 168 18.18 12.25 -2.92
N PRO A 169 19.44 12.06 -3.33
CA PRO A 169 19.77 11.33 -4.55
C PRO A 169 19.23 9.90 -4.48
N ALA A 170 18.97 9.30 -5.65
CA ALA A 170 18.57 7.91 -5.73
C ALA A 170 19.57 7.05 -4.91
N PRO A 171 19.09 6.20 -3.97
CA PRO A 171 19.97 5.41 -3.13
C PRO A 171 20.91 4.55 -3.99
N ALA A 172 22.22 4.61 -3.73
CA ALA A 172 23.22 4.03 -4.62
C ALA A 172 23.34 2.51 -4.45
N LEU A 173 23.63 1.84 -5.57
CA LEU A 173 24.12 0.46 -5.61
C LEU A 173 25.59 0.50 -6.02
N ALA A 174 26.51 0.07 -5.15
CA ALA A 174 27.93 0.08 -5.45
C ALA A 174 28.42 -1.33 -5.85
N PRO A 175 29.44 -1.44 -6.73
CA PRO A 175 30.14 -2.70 -6.94
C PRO A 175 30.70 -3.21 -5.63
N GLU A 176 30.49 -4.49 -5.33
CA GLU A 176 31.00 -5.07 -4.10
C GLU A 176 32.53 -5.18 -4.16
N ALA A 177 33.21 -4.60 -3.17
CA ALA A 177 34.67 -4.63 -3.08
C ALA A 177 35.15 -6.06 -2.79
N ARG A 178 35.54 -6.81 -3.83
CA ARG A 178 35.94 -8.24 -3.76
C ARG A 178 36.99 -8.51 -2.65
N PRO A 179 36.65 -9.22 -1.56
CA PRO A 179 37.62 -10.00 -0.82
C PRO A 179 37.63 -11.41 -1.42
N SER A 180 38.77 -11.84 -1.96
CA SER A 180 39.12 -13.24 -2.29
C SER A 180 37.99 -14.30 -2.20
N GLY A 181 37.17 -14.42 -3.25
CA GLY A 181 36.58 -15.69 -3.71
C GLY A 181 35.40 -16.32 -2.95
N ALA A 182 34.78 -15.67 -1.96
CA ALA A 182 33.54 -16.17 -1.35
C ALA A 182 32.37 -15.19 -1.59
N PRO A 183 31.14 -15.67 -1.90
CA PRO A 183 29.99 -14.78 -2.01
C PRO A 183 29.71 -14.15 -0.64
N SER A 184 29.51 -12.84 -0.60
CA SER A 184 29.14 -12.08 0.62
C SER A 184 27.75 -12.41 1.16
N VAL A 185 26.97 -13.14 0.36
CA VAL A 185 25.66 -13.68 0.67
C VAL A 185 25.71 -15.19 0.41
N PRO A 186 25.53 -16.04 1.44
CA PRO A 186 25.57 -17.49 1.26
C PRO A 186 24.53 -17.97 0.24
N SER A 187 24.97 -18.79 -0.71
CA SER A 187 24.12 -19.37 -1.76
C SER A 187 24.52 -20.80 -2.10
N GLN A 188 23.54 -21.62 -2.50
CA GLN A 188 23.74 -22.96 -3.04
C GLN A 188 23.25 -22.99 -4.49
N THR A 189 24.11 -23.44 -5.42
CA THR A 189 23.77 -23.57 -6.85
C THR A 189 24.11 -24.98 -7.38
N PRO A 190 23.32 -25.54 -8.31
CA PRO A 190 23.68 -26.77 -9.02
C PRO A 190 24.93 -26.61 -9.90
N ALA A 191 25.54 -27.73 -10.29
CA ALA A 191 26.69 -27.74 -11.18
C ALA A 191 26.35 -27.09 -12.54
N GLY A 192 27.16 -26.11 -12.96
CA GLY A 192 26.97 -25.37 -14.21
C GLY A 192 26.17 -24.07 -14.07
N VAL A 193 25.62 -23.76 -12.89
CA VAL A 193 25.00 -22.48 -12.56
C VAL A 193 25.96 -21.63 -11.73
N ASP A 194 26.26 -20.42 -12.21
CA ASP A 194 27.07 -19.43 -11.51
C ASP A 194 26.19 -18.28 -11.02
N LEU A 195 26.32 -17.96 -9.73
CA LEU A 195 25.61 -16.88 -9.06
C LEU A 195 26.60 -16.00 -8.31
N SER A 196 26.62 -14.71 -8.63
CA SER A 196 27.55 -13.75 -8.04
C SER A 196 26.86 -12.45 -7.70
N VAL A 197 27.24 -11.85 -6.56
CA VAL A 197 26.83 -10.49 -6.21
C VAL A 197 27.57 -9.53 -7.14
N VAL A 198 26.81 -8.68 -7.84
CA VAL A 198 27.38 -7.67 -8.75
C VAL A 198 27.33 -6.28 -8.12
N LEU A 199 26.25 -5.95 -7.39
CA LEU A 199 26.08 -4.65 -6.74
C LEU A 199 25.41 -4.83 -5.37
N SER A 200 25.69 -3.92 -4.44
CA SER A 200 25.08 -3.87 -3.11
C SER A 200 24.83 -2.43 -2.67
N GLY A 201 23.72 -2.20 -1.96
CA GLY A 201 23.38 -0.92 -1.32
C GLY A 201 23.62 -0.97 0.18
N GLU A 202 24.14 0.12 0.74
CA GLU A 202 24.46 0.21 2.17
C GLU A 202 23.26 0.45 3.06
N SER A 203 22.30 1.29 2.67
CA SER A 203 21.03 1.51 3.37
C SER A 203 20.11 2.32 2.46
N TRP A 204 18.94 1.77 2.13
CA TRP A 204 17.92 2.45 1.34
C TRP A 204 16.75 2.83 2.26
N PRO A 205 16.37 4.11 2.36
CA PRO A 205 15.20 4.54 3.14
C PRO A 205 13.88 4.10 2.49
N VAL A 206 13.92 3.74 1.20
CA VAL A 206 12.75 3.36 0.42
C VAL A 206 12.92 1.92 -0.08
N ARG A 207 11.91 1.07 0.15
CA ARG A 207 11.92 -0.33 -0.27
C ARG A 207 11.64 -0.45 -1.78
N PRO A 208 12.47 -1.17 -2.56
CA PRO A 208 12.15 -1.52 -3.92
C PRO A 208 10.88 -2.38 -4.02
N THR A 209 10.03 -2.07 -5.00
CA THR A 209 8.76 -2.76 -5.27
C THR A 209 8.80 -3.63 -6.52
N GLY A 210 9.85 -3.49 -7.33
CA GLY A 210 10.02 -4.25 -8.57
C GLY A 210 11.28 -3.88 -9.33
N MET A 211 11.51 -4.59 -10.43
CA MET A 211 12.66 -4.39 -11.30
C MET A 211 12.25 -4.66 -12.75
N ALA A 212 12.82 -3.92 -13.70
CA ALA A 212 12.61 -4.09 -15.13
C ALA A 212 13.92 -4.11 -15.90
N TRP A 213 13.96 -4.89 -16.97
CA TRP A 213 15.09 -4.90 -17.91
C TRP A 213 14.97 -3.74 -18.89
N GLU A 214 16.03 -2.95 -19.06
CA GLU A 214 16.10 -1.90 -20.09
C GLU A 214 17.09 -2.30 -21.19
N SER A 215 18.33 -2.65 -20.82
CA SER A 215 19.38 -3.00 -21.78
C SER A 215 20.47 -3.86 -21.13
N VAL A 216 21.43 -4.32 -21.94
CA VAL A 216 22.58 -5.13 -21.47
C VAL A 216 23.36 -4.46 -20.34
N ALA A 217 23.38 -3.13 -20.28
CA ALA A 217 24.10 -2.37 -19.27
C ALA A 217 23.20 -1.75 -18.20
N ARG A 218 21.88 -1.81 -18.34
CA ARG A 218 20.96 -1.04 -17.49
C ARG A 218 19.71 -1.82 -17.10
N ALA A 219 19.30 -1.61 -15.85
CA ALA A 219 18.02 -2.04 -15.34
C ALA A 219 17.32 -0.88 -14.63
N LEU A 220 16.01 -0.99 -14.50
CA LEU A 220 15.19 -0.05 -13.74
C LEU A 220 14.76 -0.72 -12.44
N ILE A 221 14.81 0.01 -11.34
CA ILE A 221 14.28 -0.39 -10.04
C ILE A 221 13.12 0.55 -9.71
N THR A 222 11.96 -0.02 -9.42
CA THR A 222 10.78 0.74 -8.99
C THR A 222 10.74 0.81 -7.46
N THR A 223 10.33 1.96 -6.95
CA THR A 223 10.16 2.27 -5.53
C THR A 223 8.93 3.16 -5.38
N GLU A 224 8.40 3.33 -4.17
CA GLU A 224 7.31 4.28 -3.91
C GLU A 224 7.68 5.75 -4.22
N ALA A 225 8.97 6.08 -4.31
CA ALA A 225 9.45 7.41 -4.69
C ALA A 225 9.61 7.58 -6.21
N GLY A 226 9.54 6.50 -6.99
CA GLY A 226 9.69 6.52 -8.44
C GLY A 226 10.57 5.41 -9.00
N VAL A 227 11.09 5.63 -10.21
CA VAL A 227 11.93 4.69 -10.96
C VAL A 227 13.38 5.15 -10.98
N ALA A 228 14.27 4.34 -10.44
CA ALA A 228 15.71 4.53 -10.49
C ALA A 228 16.33 3.68 -11.62
N GLU A 229 17.14 4.29 -12.47
CA GLU A 229 17.99 3.60 -13.43
C GLU A 229 19.30 3.18 -12.75
N VAL A 230 19.71 1.93 -12.97
CA VAL A 230 20.92 1.33 -12.40
C VAL A 230 21.86 0.87 -13.51
N ASP A 231 23.13 1.27 -13.43
CA ASP A 231 24.19 0.73 -14.29
C ASP A 231 24.66 -0.62 -13.74
N LEU A 232 24.36 -1.70 -14.48
CA LEU A 232 24.64 -3.08 -14.07
C LEU A 232 26.14 -3.41 -14.02
N GLN A 233 27.00 -2.58 -14.63
CA GLN A 233 28.45 -2.81 -14.68
C GLN A 233 29.22 -1.94 -13.69
N ARG A 234 28.87 -0.66 -13.61
CA ARG A 234 29.57 0.34 -12.80
C ARG A 234 28.94 0.55 -11.43
N GLY A 235 27.68 0.14 -11.27
CA GLY A 235 26.85 0.60 -10.17
C GLY A 235 26.51 2.08 -10.31
N GLY A 236 25.98 2.65 -9.23
CA GLY A 236 25.33 3.94 -9.23
C GLY A 236 23.87 3.82 -9.65
N THR A 237 23.07 4.75 -9.15
CA THR A 237 21.66 4.88 -9.47
C THR A 237 21.36 6.34 -9.79
N ARG A 238 20.36 6.57 -10.65
CA ARG A 238 19.83 7.90 -10.93
C ARG A 238 18.33 7.84 -11.10
N TRP A 239 17.61 8.84 -10.62
CA TRP A 239 16.18 8.94 -10.88
C TRP A 239 15.94 9.09 -12.39
N ARG A 240 15.20 8.14 -12.95
CA ARG A 240 14.72 8.18 -14.33
C ARG A 240 13.33 8.81 -14.40
N LEU A 241 12.52 8.54 -13.38
CA LEU A 241 11.16 9.04 -13.22
C LEU A 241 10.88 9.18 -11.72
N PRO A 242 11.07 10.37 -11.11
CA PRO A 242 10.77 10.59 -9.70
C PRO A 242 9.28 10.88 -9.51
N LEU A 243 8.46 9.83 -9.66
CA LEU A 243 7.02 9.87 -9.53
C LEU A 243 6.60 9.13 -8.25
N PRO A 244 6.08 9.83 -7.22
CA PRO A 244 5.60 9.19 -6.00
C PRO A 244 4.41 8.26 -6.25
N GLY A 245 4.29 7.19 -5.45
CA GLY A 245 3.19 6.23 -5.53
C GLY A 245 3.41 5.09 -6.55
N VAL A 246 4.60 5.02 -7.15
CA VAL A 246 4.98 3.94 -8.07
C VAL A 246 5.09 2.61 -7.32
N HIS A 247 4.56 1.54 -7.90
CA HIS A 247 4.64 0.20 -7.33
C HIS A 247 4.70 -0.89 -8.41
N GLY A 248 5.03 -2.12 -7.99
CA GLY A 248 5.20 -3.26 -8.89
C GLY A 248 6.37 -3.12 -9.86
N ALA A 249 6.56 -4.09 -10.74
CA ALA A 249 7.60 -4.02 -11.78
C ALA A 249 7.19 -3.08 -12.92
N ALA A 250 8.14 -2.28 -13.40
CA ALA A 250 7.96 -1.48 -14.62
C ALA A 250 7.96 -2.39 -15.87
N ALA A 251 7.37 -1.91 -16.96
CA ALA A 251 7.51 -2.51 -18.29
C ALA A 251 8.23 -1.52 -19.22
N VAL A 252 9.20 -2.00 -19.99
CA VAL A 252 9.95 -1.19 -20.96
C VAL A 252 9.63 -1.69 -22.36
N SER A 253 8.93 -0.88 -23.15
CA SER A 253 8.58 -1.23 -24.53
C SER A 253 9.77 -1.06 -25.49
N ALA A 254 9.69 -1.68 -26.68
CA ALA A 254 10.77 -1.67 -27.66
C ALA A 254 11.15 -0.26 -28.16
N ASP A 255 10.24 0.71 -28.03
CA ASP A 255 10.45 2.10 -28.39
C ASP A 255 11.12 2.94 -27.27
N GLY A 256 11.48 2.29 -26.15
CA GLY A 256 12.12 2.93 -25.00
C GLY A 256 11.16 3.56 -23.99
N SER A 257 9.85 3.46 -24.19
CA SER A 257 8.88 3.97 -23.21
C SER A 257 8.90 3.12 -21.94
N VAL A 258 8.88 3.78 -20.79
CA VAL A 258 8.81 3.15 -19.47
C VAL A 258 7.39 3.26 -18.96
N TRP A 259 6.79 2.12 -18.61
CA TRP A 259 5.43 2.02 -18.10
C TRP A 259 5.46 1.58 -16.64
N VAL A 260 4.71 2.27 -15.79
CA VAL A 260 4.65 1.99 -14.35
C VAL A 260 3.24 2.05 -13.84
N LEU A 261 2.96 1.23 -12.81
CA LEU A 261 1.76 1.41 -11.99
C LEU A 261 2.03 2.50 -10.96
N CYS A 262 1.08 3.42 -10.83
CA CYS A 262 1.14 4.51 -9.86
C CYS A 262 -0.24 4.62 -9.20
N GLY A 263 -0.37 4.13 -7.97
CA GLY A 263 -1.67 3.90 -7.36
C GLY A 263 -2.58 3.04 -8.25
N PRO A 264 -3.80 3.48 -8.57
CA PRO A 264 -4.73 2.76 -9.45
C PRO A 264 -4.50 3.03 -10.95
N ALA A 265 -3.54 3.88 -11.31
CA ALA A 265 -3.26 4.33 -12.67
C ALA A 265 -2.05 3.60 -13.28
N VAL A 266 -1.99 3.58 -14.61
CA VAL A 266 -0.79 3.25 -15.37
C VAL A 266 -0.28 4.49 -16.06
N VAL A 267 1.02 4.73 -15.94
CA VAL A 267 1.72 5.90 -16.48
C VAL A 267 2.76 5.44 -17.48
N GLN A 268 2.80 6.09 -18.63
CA GLN A 268 3.85 5.98 -19.63
C GLN A 268 4.78 7.19 -19.51
N TRP A 269 6.08 6.93 -19.49
CA TRP A 269 7.15 7.92 -19.53
C TRP A 269 8.01 7.70 -20.76
N ARG A 270 8.12 8.71 -21.62
CA ARG A 270 8.92 8.65 -22.85
C ARG A 270 9.46 10.03 -23.19
N ASP A 271 10.77 10.14 -23.38
CA ASP A 271 11.44 11.34 -23.88
C ASP A 271 11.04 12.65 -23.17
N GLY A 272 10.84 12.60 -21.84
CA GLY A 272 10.44 13.77 -21.03
C GLY A 272 8.93 13.99 -20.93
N VAL A 273 8.12 13.17 -21.59
CA VAL A 273 6.66 13.28 -21.60
C VAL A 273 6.05 12.19 -20.71
N LEU A 274 5.20 12.61 -19.78
CA LEU A 274 4.44 11.76 -18.87
C LEU A 274 2.98 11.71 -19.32
N ARG A 275 2.43 10.51 -19.51
CA ARG A 275 1.02 10.30 -19.87
C ARG A 275 0.37 9.26 -18.99
N ALA A 276 -0.85 9.50 -18.55
CA ALA A 276 -1.69 8.46 -17.97
C ALA A 276 -2.43 7.71 -19.09
N VAL A 277 -2.35 6.39 -19.08
CA VAL A 277 -2.83 5.53 -20.18
C VAL A 277 -3.93 4.55 -19.76
N GLY A 278 -4.19 4.45 -18.46
CA GLY A 278 -5.26 3.64 -17.91
C GLY A 278 -5.41 3.82 -16.41
N GLY A 279 -6.59 3.49 -15.88
CA GLY A 279 -6.93 3.64 -14.47
C GLY A 279 -7.98 2.64 -13.98
N GLY A 280 -8.28 2.69 -12.68
CA GLY A 280 -9.26 1.80 -12.05
C GLY A 280 -8.75 0.37 -11.82
N PHE A 281 -7.43 0.22 -11.67
CA PHE A 281 -6.77 -1.02 -11.29
C PHE A 281 -6.67 -1.16 -9.76
N GLU A 282 -6.62 -2.41 -9.29
CA GLU A 282 -6.48 -2.73 -7.88
C GLU A 282 -5.02 -2.58 -7.40
N ALA A 283 -4.82 -2.42 -6.10
CA ALA A 283 -3.48 -2.22 -5.52
C ALA A 283 -2.53 -3.40 -5.77
N ASN A 284 -3.07 -4.60 -6.03
CA ASN A 284 -2.29 -5.79 -6.35
C ASN A 284 -2.03 -5.97 -7.86
N ALA A 285 -2.33 -4.97 -8.69
CA ALA A 285 -2.14 -5.06 -10.12
C ALA A 285 -0.67 -5.22 -10.50
N SER A 286 -0.42 -5.86 -11.64
CA SER A 286 0.93 -6.05 -12.19
C SER A 286 0.96 -5.77 -13.69
N LEU A 287 2.02 -5.10 -14.15
CA LEU A 287 2.25 -4.87 -15.57
C LEU A 287 2.86 -6.10 -16.24
N LEU A 288 2.40 -6.39 -17.46
CA LEU A 288 2.90 -7.45 -18.31
C LEU A 288 3.22 -6.88 -19.68
N LEU A 289 4.46 -7.06 -20.14
CA LEU A 289 4.87 -6.69 -21.49
C LEU A 289 4.61 -7.88 -22.44
N GLY A 290 3.67 -7.68 -23.36
CA GLY A 290 3.34 -8.62 -24.42
C GLY A 290 4.47 -8.80 -25.44
N PRO A 291 4.46 -9.91 -26.20
CA PRO A 291 5.51 -10.20 -27.20
C PRO A 291 5.53 -9.22 -28.39
N ASP A 292 4.41 -8.55 -28.67
CA ASP A 292 4.27 -7.46 -29.65
C ASP A 292 4.59 -6.08 -29.05
N SER A 293 5.20 -6.03 -27.86
CA SER A 293 5.42 -4.82 -27.07
C SER A 293 4.15 -4.11 -26.59
N SER A 294 2.97 -4.75 -26.69
CA SER A 294 1.76 -4.24 -26.06
C SER A 294 1.85 -4.35 -24.53
N VAL A 295 1.28 -3.38 -23.83
CA VAL A 295 1.32 -3.35 -22.36
C VAL A 295 -0.02 -3.78 -21.81
N TRP A 296 0.02 -4.70 -20.85
CA TRP A 296 -1.16 -5.28 -20.23
C TRP A 296 -1.11 -5.12 -18.71
N VAL A 297 -2.27 -5.06 -18.10
CA VAL A 297 -2.44 -5.00 -16.65
C VAL A 297 -3.20 -6.23 -16.21
N LEU A 298 -2.59 -7.03 -15.34
CA LEU A 298 -3.30 -8.03 -14.57
C LEU A 298 -3.80 -7.37 -13.28
N SER A 299 -5.09 -7.46 -12.98
CA SER A 299 -5.71 -6.86 -11.79
C SER A 299 -6.72 -7.82 -11.16
N GLY A 300 -6.82 -7.83 -9.83
CA GLY A 300 -7.66 -8.77 -9.07
C GLY A 300 -6.90 -10.00 -8.61
N SER A 301 -7.56 -10.85 -7.82
CA SER A 301 -6.91 -11.99 -7.14
C SER A 301 -7.40 -13.37 -7.60
N GLY A 302 -8.54 -13.45 -8.31
CA GLY A 302 -9.09 -14.70 -8.88
C GLY A 302 -9.84 -15.60 -7.89
N ALA A 303 -9.63 -15.44 -6.59
CA ALA A 303 -10.34 -16.19 -5.55
C ALA A 303 -11.82 -15.73 -5.43
N THR A 304 -12.71 -16.28 -6.26
CA THR A 304 -14.11 -15.81 -6.35
C THR A 304 -15.20 -16.87 -6.24
N LEU A 305 -14.89 -18.15 -6.03
CA LEU A 305 -15.94 -19.16 -5.85
C LEU A 305 -16.25 -19.43 -4.37
N GLY A 306 -17.01 -18.51 -3.76
CA GLY A 306 -17.70 -18.80 -2.48
C GLY A 306 -18.41 -17.65 -1.75
N THR A 307 -18.02 -16.38 -1.93
CA THR A 307 -18.47 -15.28 -1.04
C THR A 307 -19.24 -14.14 -1.72
N GLY A 308 -19.45 -14.17 -3.05
CA GLY A 308 -20.35 -13.24 -3.73
C GLY A 308 -19.90 -11.76 -3.78
N THR A 309 -18.66 -11.42 -3.38
CA THR A 309 -18.17 -10.03 -3.41
C THR A 309 -16.69 -9.85 -3.83
N GLY A 310 -15.99 -10.88 -4.32
CA GLY A 310 -14.59 -10.76 -4.76
C GLY A 310 -14.44 -10.17 -6.17
N SER A 311 -13.39 -9.37 -6.39
CA SER A 311 -13.02 -8.85 -7.71
C SER A 311 -12.61 -9.99 -8.65
N THR A 312 -13.30 -10.12 -9.78
CA THR A 312 -12.94 -11.08 -10.83
C THR A 312 -11.55 -10.75 -11.37
N LEU A 313 -10.65 -11.74 -11.38
CA LEU A 313 -9.34 -11.62 -12.02
C LEU A 313 -9.54 -11.13 -13.45
N ALA A 314 -8.82 -10.10 -13.85
CA ALA A 314 -8.95 -9.54 -15.17
C ALA A 314 -7.58 -9.18 -15.74
N LEU A 315 -7.48 -9.37 -17.05
CA LEU A 315 -6.36 -8.93 -17.85
C LEU A 315 -6.85 -7.82 -18.78
N THR A 316 -6.26 -6.64 -18.67
CA THR A 316 -6.63 -5.46 -19.46
C THR A 316 -5.49 -5.09 -20.39
N ARG A 317 -5.75 -5.04 -21.69
CA ARG A 317 -4.84 -4.47 -22.68
C ARG A 317 -4.92 -2.95 -22.63
N LEU A 318 -3.77 -2.28 -22.52
CA LEU A 318 -3.67 -0.84 -22.69
C LEU A 318 -3.40 -0.55 -24.16
N ASP A 319 -4.09 0.45 -24.70
CA ASP A 319 -3.89 0.97 -26.06
C ASP A 319 -3.51 2.46 -25.99
N GLU A 320 -3.35 3.13 -27.15
CA GLU A 320 -2.81 4.50 -27.21
C GLU A 320 -3.73 5.57 -26.63
N GLN A 321 -5.04 5.32 -26.51
CA GLN A 321 -6.00 6.29 -25.98
C GLN A 321 -6.68 5.77 -24.71
N VAL A 322 -6.86 6.68 -23.74
CA VAL A 322 -7.62 6.39 -22.53
C VAL A 322 -9.08 6.15 -22.90
N GLY A 323 -9.62 5.01 -22.48
CA GLY A 323 -10.99 4.57 -22.79
C GLY A 323 -11.05 3.44 -23.84
N ASP A 324 -9.98 3.22 -24.62
CA ASP A 324 -9.90 2.14 -25.61
C ASP A 324 -9.48 0.78 -25.00
N GLN A 325 -9.31 0.72 -23.68
CA GLN A 325 -8.76 -0.46 -23.03
C GLN A 325 -9.65 -1.70 -23.19
N GLN A 326 -9.05 -2.83 -23.57
CA GLN A 326 -9.76 -4.10 -23.73
C GLN A 326 -9.60 -4.98 -22.51
N ARG A 327 -10.70 -5.30 -21.83
CA ARG A 327 -10.68 -6.11 -20.60
C ARG A 327 -11.18 -7.54 -20.83
N PHE A 328 -10.38 -8.50 -20.39
CA PHE A 328 -10.69 -9.92 -20.40
C PHE A 328 -10.86 -10.42 -18.97
N ALA A 329 -12.05 -10.91 -18.62
CA ALA A 329 -12.27 -11.58 -17.34
C ALA A 329 -11.66 -12.99 -17.40
N LEU A 330 -10.78 -13.30 -16.45
CA LEU A 330 -10.10 -14.57 -16.34
C LEU A 330 -10.74 -15.44 -15.26
N ASP A 331 -10.90 -16.72 -15.57
CA ASP A 331 -11.41 -17.72 -14.62
C ASP A 331 -10.25 -18.57 -14.10
N PHE A 332 -9.81 -18.28 -12.88
CA PHE A 332 -8.79 -19.05 -12.17
C PHE A 332 -8.99 -18.93 -10.66
N ASP A 333 -9.48 -20.00 -10.03
CA ASP A 333 -9.81 -20.06 -8.60
C ASP A 333 -8.55 -20.33 -7.73
N ALA A 334 -7.58 -19.43 -7.82
CA ALA A 334 -6.38 -19.40 -7.00
C ALA A 334 -5.88 -17.96 -6.82
N ALA A 335 -5.25 -17.66 -5.69
CA ALA A 335 -4.74 -16.33 -5.37
C ALA A 335 -3.51 -15.98 -6.23
N VAL A 336 -3.76 -15.41 -7.40
CA VAL A 336 -2.71 -15.03 -8.36
C VAL A 336 -1.84 -13.92 -7.78
N ARG A 337 -0.52 -14.08 -7.91
CA ARG A 337 0.47 -13.12 -7.43
C ARG A 337 1.25 -12.47 -8.57
N SER A 338 1.45 -13.17 -9.67
CA SER A 338 2.14 -12.64 -10.85
C SER A 338 1.76 -13.44 -12.10
N ALA A 339 2.15 -12.92 -13.26
CA ALA A 339 2.00 -13.62 -14.53
C ALA A 339 3.18 -13.34 -15.45
N ALA A 340 3.35 -14.20 -16.47
CA ALA A 340 4.38 -14.03 -17.48
C ALA A 340 3.93 -14.55 -18.84
N TRP A 341 4.27 -13.84 -19.91
CA TRP A 341 3.96 -14.26 -21.28
C TRP A 341 4.79 -15.48 -21.72
N LEU A 342 4.12 -16.47 -22.30
CA LEU A 342 4.70 -17.68 -22.90
C LEU A 342 4.75 -17.60 -24.44
N GLY A 343 3.81 -16.89 -25.07
CA GLY A 343 3.76 -16.64 -26.50
C GLY A 343 2.73 -15.57 -26.84
N GLU A 344 2.31 -15.45 -28.10
CA GLU A 344 1.42 -14.37 -28.58
C GLU A 344 0.10 -14.23 -27.82
N ARG A 345 -0.52 -15.34 -27.43
CA ARG A 345 -1.82 -15.36 -26.71
C ARG A 345 -1.81 -16.24 -25.47
N ARG A 346 -0.64 -16.77 -25.10
CA ARG A 346 -0.45 -17.70 -23.99
C ARG A 346 0.34 -17.04 -22.87
N PHE A 347 -0.15 -17.13 -21.65
CA PHE A 347 0.56 -16.66 -20.46
C PHE A 347 0.39 -17.61 -19.28
N LEU A 348 1.39 -17.61 -18.40
CA LEU A 348 1.40 -18.29 -17.12
C LEU A 348 0.78 -17.38 -16.07
N LEU A 349 -0.19 -17.88 -15.30
CA LEU A 349 -0.65 -17.32 -14.05
C LEU A 349 0.03 -18.05 -12.90
N ALA A 350 0.78 -17.34 -12.06
CA ALA A 350 1.44 -17.92 -10.90
C ALA A 350 0.69 -17.55 -9.62
N ALA A 351 0.15 -18.56 -8.94
CA ALA A 351 -0.48 -18.42 -7.64
C ALA A 351 0.25 -19.27 -6.58
N GLY A 352 -0.01 -18.97 -5.30
CA GLY A 352 0.50 -19.78 -4.19
C GLY A 352 0.03 -21.24 -4.33
N GLY A 353 0.96 -22.18 -4.43
CA GLY A 353 0.69 -23.61 -4.55
C GLY A 353 0.46 -24.11 -5.97
N HIS A 354 -0.39 -23.46 -6.77
CA HIS A 354 -0.68 -23.88 -8.15
C HIS A 354 -0.53 -22.72 -9.15
N SER A 355 0.04 -23.01 -10.30
CA SER A 355 0.11 -22.12 -11.46
C SER A 355 -0.68 -22.73 -12.62
N ALA A 356 -1.13 -21.91 -13.55
CA ALA A 356 -1.90 -22.38 -14.70
C ALA A 356 -1.56 -21.58 -15.96
N ILE A 357 -1.78 -22.18 -17.13
CA ILE A 357 -1.61 -21.51 -18.41
C ILE A 357 -2.98 -21.10 -18.93
N VAL A 358 -3.10 -19.86 -19.38
CA VAL A 358 -4.28 -19.37 -20.11
C VAL A 358 -3.87 -19.10 -21.55
N ASP A 359 -4.69 -19.55 -22.48
CA ASP A 359 -4.57 -19.25 -23.91
C ASP A 359 -5.79 -18.45 -24.39
N LEU A 360 -5.62 -17.14 -24.56
CA LEU A 360 -6.69 -16.23 -24.99
C LEU A 360 -7.21 -16.53 -26.41
N ALA A 361 -6.53 -17.37 -27.20
CA ALA A 361 -7.07 -17.84 -28.47
C ALA A 361 -8.15 -18.91 -28.28
N VAL A 362 -8.10 -19.63 -27.16
CA VAL A 362 -8.96 -20.78 -26.87
C VAL A 362 -10.03 -20.43 -25.85
N SER A 363 -9.64 -19.84 -24.70
CA SER A 363 -10.51 -19.59 -23.57
C SER A 363 -9.91 -18.55 -22.62
N THR A 364 -10.74 -17.86 -21.85
CA THR A 364 -10.29 -17.02 -20.72
C THR A 364 -10.23 -17.80 -19.40
N SER A 365 -10.53 -19.09 -19.41
CA SER A 365 -10.42 -19.98 -18.24
C SER A 365 -9.06 -20.68 -18.19
N ALA A 366 -8.52 -20.81 -16.98
CA ALA A 366 -7.32 -21.56 -16.65
C ALA A 366 -7.54 -23.08 -16.54
N GLY A 367 -8.71 -23.56 -17.00
CA GLY A 367 -9.05 -24.99 -17.01
C GLY A 367 -9.35 -25.54 -15.62
N THR A 368 -9.25 -26.86 -15.47
CA THR A 368 -9.52 -27.57 -14.22
C THR A 368 -8.25 -27.82 -13.42
N ARG A 369 -8.36 -28.29 -12.17
CA ARG A 369 -7.19 -28.62 -11.34
C ARG A 369 -6.22 -29.63 -11.96
N GLU A 370 -6.67 -30.46 -12.90
CA GLU A 370 -5.81 -31.41 -13.63
C GLU A 370 -4.90 -30.71 -14.66
N ASP A 371 -5.27 -29.49 -15.06
CA ASP A 371 -4.52 -28.65 -15.99
C ASP A 371 -3.46 -27.79 -15.29
N TRP A 372 -3.57 -27.65 -13.97
CA TRP A 372 -2.70 -26.81 -13.15
C TRP A 372 -1.37 -27.52 -12.84
N MET A 373 -0.32 -26.73 -12.67
CA MET A 373 1.01 -27.18 -12.28
C MET A 373 1.35 -26.70 -10.87
N LEU A 374 2.23 -27.41 -10.18
CA LEU A 374 2.70 -26.99 -8.86
C LEU A 374 3.60 -25.75 -9.01
N THR A 375 3.33 -24.73 -8.20
CA THR A 375 4.22 -23.58 -8.08
C THR A 375 5.41 -23.97 -7.21
N PRO A 376 6.65 -23.80 -7.67
CA PRO A 376 7.84 -24.26 -6.93
C PRO A 376 8.13 -23.45 -5.66
N VAL A 377 7.56 -22.24 -5.54
CA VAL A 377 7.76 -21.34 -4.40
C VAL A 377 6.42 -20.97 -3.77
N SER A 378 6.43 -20.67 -2.46
CA SER A 378 5.21 -20.33 -1.72
C SER A 378 4.61 -18.98 -2.14
N TYR A 379 5.45 -18.02 -2.55
CA TYR A 379 5.06 -16.67 -2.95
C TYR A 379 5.69 -16.30 -4.30
N PRO A 380 5.08 -16.71 -5.43
CA PRO A 380 5.62 -16.43 -6.76
C PRO A 380 5.31 -14.98 -7.17
N GLY A 381 5.96 -14.01 -6.53
CA GLY A 381 5.77 -12.58 -6.84
C GLY A 381 6.59 -12.10 -8.05
N HIS A 382 7.66 -12.83 -8.40
CA HIS A 382 8.63 -12.37 -9.39
C HIS A 382 8.92 -13.46 -10.42
N LEU A 383 8.56 -13.16 -11.68
CA LEU A 383 8.74 -14.04 -12.82
C LEU A 383 9.61 -13.37 -13.87
N ALA A 384 10.48 -14.13 -14.53
CA ALA A 384 11.22 -13.68 -15.70
C ALA A 384 11.18 -14.74 -16.79
N ARG A 385 10.83 -14.34 -18.01
CA ARG A 385 10.84 -15.25 -19.17
C ARG A 385 12.27 -15.61 -19.55
N SER A 386 12.61 -16.91 -19.55
CA SER A 386 13.94 -17.39 -19.92
C SER A 386 14.04 -17.93 -21.35
N GLY A 387 12.92 -18.02 -22.06
CA GLY A 387 12.82 -18.43 -23.47
C GLY A 387 11.92 -19.65 -23.67
N GLY A 388 11.32 -19.78 -24.86
CA GLY A 388 10.38 -20.88 -25.17
C GLY A 388 9.21 -20.93 -24.18
N ASP A 389 8.94 -22.13 -23.66
CA ASP A 389 7.93 -22.43 -22.64
C ASP A 389 8.55 -22.46 -21.22
N THR A 390 9.70 -21.79 -20.99
CA THR A 390 10.37 -21.74 -19.68
C THR A 390 10.29 -20.37 -19.00
N VAL A 391 10.00 -20.39 -17.71
CA VAL A 391 9.87 -19.19 -16.86
C VAL A 391 10.73 -19.35 -15.61
N LEU A 392 11.58 -18.37 -15.31
CA LEU A 392 12.23 -18.28 -14.01
C LEU A 392 11.24 -17.76 -12.98
N VAL A 393 11.20 -18.43 -11.83
CA VAL A 393 10.34 -18.10 -10.71
C VAL A 393 11.23 -17.88 -9.50
N ALA A 394 11.18 -16.68 -8.93
CA ALA A 394 11.81 -16.37 -7.66
C ALA A 394 10.75 -16.12 -6.60
N GLY A 395 10.99 -16.63 -5.39
CA GLY A 395 10.14 -16.36 -4.24
C GLY A 395 10.86 -16.69 -2.94
N ARG A 396 10.23 -16.33 -1.82
CA ARG A 396 10.70 -16.81 -0.52
C ARG A 396 10.74 -18.32 -0.52
N ALA A 397 11.87 -18.85 -0.04
CA ALA A 397 12.02 -20.26 0.20
C ALA A 397 10.86 -20.72 1.07
N GLY A 398 10.33 -21.91 0.81
CA GLY A 398 9.25 -22.40 1.65
C GLY A 398 9.68 -22.37 3.12
N SER A 399 10.94 -22.67 3.43
CA SER A 399 11.49 -22.71 4.79
C SER A 399 11.19 -21.45 5.61
N GLY A 400 10.87 -20.33 4.96
CA GLY A 400 10.72 -19.02 5.58
C GLY A 400 12.06 -18.31 5.78
N VAL A 401 13.16 -18.96 5.41
CA VAL A 401 14.53 -18.45 5.54
C VAL A 401 15.20 -18.57 4.18
N GLY A 402 15.48 -17.44 3.55
CA GLY A 402 16.10 -17.37 2.23
C GLY A 402 15.11 -17.25 1.09
N VAL A 403 15.67 -17.24 -0.10
CA VAL A 403 15.02 -17.08 -1.40
C VAL A 403 15.38 -18.27 -2.26
N GLU A 404 14.39 -18.82 -2.95
CA GLU A 404 14.56 -19.88 -3.94
C GLU A 404 14.32 -19.32 -5.35
N LEU A 405 15.18 -19.75 -6.29
CA LEU A 405 15.04 -19.48 -7.72
C LEU A 405 14.89 -20.81 -8.44
N HIS A 406 13.85 -20.95 -9.26
CA HIS A 406 13.56 -22.16 -10.04
C HIS A 406 13.33 -21.81 -11.51
N VAL A 407 13.65 -22.73 -12.43
CA VAL A 407 13.14 -22.70 -13.80
C VAL A 407 11.92 -23.60 -13.84
N LEU A 408 10.79 -23.05 -14.25
CA LEU A 408 9.55 -23.77 -14.53
C LEU A 408 9.46 -24.05 -16.03
N ASP A 409 9.47 -25.32 -16.41
CA ASP A 409 9.13 -25.77 -17.76
C ASP A 409 7.60 -25.96 -17.83
N THR A 410 6.94 -25.04 -18.52
CA THR A 410 5.47 -25.03 -18.60
C THR A 410 4.93 -26.10 -19.56
N ALA A 411 5.75 -26.59 -20.50
CA ALA A 411 5.38 -27.70 -21.39
C ALA A 411 5.49 -29.05 -20.66
N GLY A 412 6.61 -29.25 -19.94
CA GLY A 412 6.83 -30.45 -19.12
C GLY A 412 6.06 -30.47 -17.80
N ARG A 413 5.53 -29.30 -17.36
CA ARG A 413 4.94 -29.08 -16.03
C ARG A 413 5.88 -29.46 -14.89
N THR A 414 7.18 -29.26 -15.09
CA THR A 414 8.24 -29.57 -14.13
C THR A 414 8.95 -28.29 -13.70
N SER A 415 9.59 -28.34 -12.54
CA SER A 415 10.45 -27.24 -12.09
C SER A 415 11.80 -27.77 -11.63
N THR A 416 12.84 -26.98 -11.87
CA THR A 416 14.22 -27.31 -11.51
C THR A 416 14.81 -26.16 -10.72
N THR A 417 15.37 -26.45 -9.55
CA THR A 417 16.03 -25.45 -8.71
C THR A 417 17.27 -24.90 -9.38
N VAL A 418 17.40 -23.59 -9.41
CA VAL A 418 18.55 -22.84 -9.95
C VAL A 418 19.46 -22.37 -8.82
N ALA A 419 18.87 -21.85 -7.74
CA ALA A 419 19.63 -21.36 -6.60
C ALA A 419 18.78 -21.31 -5.33
N GLU A 420 19.42 -21.56 -4.19
CA GLU A 420 18.92 -21.21 -2.86
C GLU A 420 19.85 -20.14 -2.28
N VAL A 421 19.30 -19.00 -1.85
CA VAL A 421 20.09 -17.82 -1.46
C VAL A 421 19.62 -17.30 -0.10
N GLN A 422 20.53 -17.01 0.82
CA GLN A 422 20.23 -16.47 2.14
C GLN A 422 19.92 -14.95 2.08
N LEU A 423 18.76 -14.62 1.51
CA LEU A 423 18.20 -13.27 1.46
C LEU A 423 16.93 -13.17 2.34
N GLY A 424 16.67 -12.00 2.89
CA GLY A 424 15.45 -11.73 3.66
C GLY A 424 14.21 -11.59 2.78
N ASP A 425 14.39 -11.17 1.53
CA ASP A 425 13.29 -11.04 0.57
C ASP A 425 13.72 -11.02 -0.89
N VAL A 426 12.77 -11.26 -1.79
CA VAL A 426 12.89 -10.97 -3.22
C VAL A 426 12.24 -9.63 -3.49
N LEU A 427 12.96 -8.74 -4.17
CA LEU A 427 12.48 -7.41 -4.52
C LEU A 427 12.27 -7.27 -6.04
N GLY A 428 12.92 -8.11 -6.85
CA GLY A 428 12.75 -8.11 -8.29
C GLY A 428 13.52 -9.25 -8.97
N LEU A 429 13.02 -9.71 -10.11
CA LEU A 429 13.69 -10.67 -10.98
C LEU A 429 13.51 -10.23 -12.42
N VAL A 430 14.61 -10.09 -13.16
CA VAL A 430 14.57 -9.72 -14.57
C VAL A 430 15.55 -10.53 -15.40
N GLN A 431 15.21 -10.70 -16.67
CA GLN A 431 16.09 -11.28 -17.67
C GLN A 431 15.84 -10.60 -19.01
N ASN A 432 16.88 -10.50 -19.83
CA ASN A 432 16.73 -10.09 -21.22
C ASN A 432 15.73 -11.02 -21.95
N PRO A 433 14.71 -10.49 -22.65
CA PRO A 433 13.77 -11.29 -23.44
C PRO A 433 14.45 -12.19 -24.50
N ALA A 434 15.61 -11.76 -25.03
CA ALA A 434 16.41 -12.54 -25.98
C ALA A 434 17.26 -13.65 -25.31
N GLY A 435 17.15 -13.82 -23.99
CA GLY A 435 17.98 -14.73 -23.20
C GLY A 435 19.29 -14.09 -22.73
N GLY A 436 20.05 -14.84 -21.92
CA GLY A 436 21.28 -14.36 -21.27
C GLY A 436 21.19 -14.40 -19.74
N PRO A 437 22.04 -13.65 -19.02
CA PRO A 437 22.04 -13.64 -17.56
C PRO A 437 20.71 -13.12 -17.00
N ALA A 438 20.24 -13.74 -15.93
CA ALA A 438 19.16 -13.20 -15.11
C ALA A 438 19.74 -12.39 -13.96
N TYR A 439 19.01 -11.37 -13.51
CA TYR A 439 19.38 -10.53 -12.39
C TYR A 439 18.30 -10.63 -11.31
N LEU A 440 18.72 -10.99 -10.10
CA LEU A 440 17.89 -11.12 -8.92
C LEU A 440 18.23 -9.96 -7.97
N LEU A 441 17.23 -9.13 -7.66
CA LEU A 441 17.32 -8.11 -6.63
C LEU A 441 16.69 -8.66 -5.35
N GLY A 442 17.45 -8.69 -4.26
CA GLY A 442 16.98 -9.14 -2.96
C GLY A 442 17.41 -8.21 -1.83
N ALA A 443 16.85 -8.44 -0.64
CA ALA A 443 17.22 -7.70 0.57
C ALA A 443 18.13 -8.55 1.47
N ARG A 444 19.21 -7.98 2.01
CA ARG A 444 19.98 -8.67 3.06
C ARG A 444 19.15 -8.75 4.34
N PRO A 445 19.25 -9.85 5.09
CA PRO A 445 18.69 -9.91 6.44
C PRO A 445 19.38 -8.85 7.32
N THR A 446 18.61 -7.98 7.94
CA THR A 446 19.08 -6.95 8.88
C THR A 446 18.11 -6.84 10.05
N ASN A 447 18.59 -6.32 11.19
CA ASN A 447 17.75 -5.96 12.32
C ASN A 447 17.24 -4.51 12.23
N ASP A 448 17.71 -3.75 11.24
CA ASP A 448 17.26 -2.39 10.97
C ASP A 448 15.89 -2.44 10.26
N THR A 449 14.82 -2.09 10.97
CA THR A 449 13.46 -2.10 10.41
C THR A 449 13.16 -0.88 9.55
N ASP A 450 13.99 0.16 9.65
CA ASP A 450 13.74 1.46 9.02
C ASP A 450 14.47 1.59 7.68
N ALA A 451 15.28 0.59 7.31
CA ALA A 451 16.05 0.58 6.07
C ALA A 451 16.13 -0.79 5.39
N VAL A 452 16.28 -0.77 4.06
CA VAL A 452 16.50 -1.97 3.25
C VAL A 452 17.94 -1.96 2.72
N HIS A 453 18.59 -3.13 2.75
CA HIS A 453 19.94 -3.31 2.18
C HIS A 453 19.84 -4.14 0.90
N PRO A 454 19.60 -3.54 -0.28
CA PRO A 454 19.42 -4.28 -1.51
C PRO A 454 20.75 -4.87 -2.00
N VAL A 455 20.68 -6.09 -2.53
CA VAL A 455 21.77 -6.78 -3.18
C VAL A 455 21.30 -7.26 -4.54
N LEU A 456 22.07 -6.94 -5.56
CA LEU A 456 21.84 -7.38 -6.92
C LEU A 456 22.78 -8.53 -7.27
N MET A 457 22.19 -9.65 -7.64
CA MET A 457 22.89 -10.88 -7.99
C MET A 457 22.70 -11.20 -9.47
N LYS A 458 23.78 -11.62 -10.12
CA LYS A 458 23.77 -12.08 -11.50
C LYS A 458 23.79 -13.60 -11.53
N VAL A 459 22.88 -14.19 -12.30
CA VAL A 459 22.73 -15.63 -12.47
C VAL A 459 23.02 -16.01 -13.92
N THR A 460 23.89 -17.00 -14.12
CA THR A 460 24.23 -17.54 -15.44
C THR A 460 24.22 -19.06 -15.43
N GLY A 461 24.04 -19.69 -16.61
CA GLY A 461 23.99 -21.15 -16.75
C GLY A 461 22.63 -21.80 -16.49
N HIS A 462 21.64 -21.04 -16.01
CA HIS A 462 20.27 -21.50 -15.74
C HIS A 462 19.53 -22.03 -16.97
N ALA A 463 19.80 -21.49 -18.16
CA ALA A 463 19.20 -21.95 -19.42
C ALA A 463 19.72 -23.34 -19.85
N ALA A 464 21.01 -23.64 -19.59
CA ALA A 464 21.56 -24.97 -19.85
C ALA A 464 21.05 -26.00 -18.84
N ALA A 465 20.88 -25.61 -17.57
CA ALA A 465 20.23 -26.44 -16.55
C ALA A 465 18.80 -26.85 -16.95
N ALA A 466 18.06 -25.96 -17.64
CA ALA A 466 16.74 -26.26 -18.20
C ALA A 466 16.76 -27.26 -19.37
N ALA A 467 17.82 -27.25 -20.19
CA ALA A 467 17.96 -28.13 -21.35
C ALA A 467 18.56 -29.52 -21.04
N THR A 468 19.19 -29.69 -19.87
CA THR A 468 19.93 -30.92 -19.52
C THR A 468 19.09 -31.94 -18.72
N SER A 469 17.79 -31.71 -18.51
CA SER A 469 16.92 -32.64 -17.77
C SER A 469 16.32 -33.74 -18.65
N ALA A 470 17.18 -34.63 -19.13
CA ALA A 470 16.86 -36.04 -19.26
C ALA A 470 18.12 -36.85 -18.89
N PRO A 471 18.36 -37.02 -17.58
CA PRO A 471 18.48 -38.37 -17.04
C PRO A 471 17.76 -38.56 -15.70
N ASP A 472 17.55 -39.83 -15.34
CA ASP A 472 16.88 -40.31 -14.13
C ASP A 472 17.22 -39.49 -12.86
N PRO A 473 16.22 -39.24 -11.99
CA PRO A 473 16.39 -38.40 -10.82
C PRO A 473 17.42 -39.02 -9.85
N LEU A 474 18.51 -38.30 -9.63
CA LEU A 474 19.31 -38.48 -8.42
C LEU A 474 18.62 -37.72 -7.27
N PRO A 475 18.54 -38.32 -6.08
CA PRO A 475 17.63 -37.89 -5.03
C PRO A 475 18.06 -36.56 -4.38
N PRO A 476 17.10 -35.76 -3.89
CA PRO A 476 17.38 -34.57 -3.09
C PRO A 476 18.11 -34.94 -1.80
N ALA A 477 18.77 -33.95 -1.18
CA ALA A 477 19.46 -34.06 0.11
C ALA A 477 18.68 -34.98 1.05
N VAL A 478 19.33 -36.04 1.55
CA VAL A 478 18.69 -37.17 2.23
C VAL A 478 17.76 -36.65 3.33
N ASP A 479 16.46 -36.60 3.03
CA ASP A 479 15.41 -36.39 4.03
C ASP A 479 15.51 -37.62 4.94
N ALA A 480 16.19 -37.45 6.08
CA ALA A 480 16.38 -38.52 7.06
C ALA A 480 15.03 -39.09 7.55
N TYR A 481 13.93 -38.33 7.38
CA TYR A 481 12.57 -38.75 7.65
C TYR A 481 11.86 -39.37 6.44
N ALA A 482 12.32 -39.14 5.20
CA ALA A 482 11.82 -39.83 4.01
C ALA A 482 12.19 -41.32 4.08
N GLU A 483 13.40 -41.64 4.53
CA GLU A 483 13.81 -43.04 4.69
C GLU A 483 13.01 -43.74 5.81
N VAL A 484 12.67 -43.02 6.89
CA VAL A 484 11.74 -43.52 7.91
C VAL A 484 10.35 -43.76 7.32
N ARG A 485 9.81 -42.83 6.51
CA ARG A 485 8.54 -43.01 5.78
C ARG A 485 8.57 -44.19 4.81
N ARG A 486 9.69 -44.40 4.12
CA ARG A 486 9.87 -45.50 3.16
C ARG A 486 9.87 -46.87 3.84
N LEU A 487 10.45 -46.94 5.04
CA LEU A 487 10.53 -48.16 5.86
C LEU A 487 9.33 -48.33 6.80
N ALA A 488 8.41 -47.36 6.82
CA ALA A 488 7.22 -47.37 7.66
C ALA A 488 6.35 -48.59 7.36
N ARG A 489 6.11 -49.39 8.41
CA ARG A 489 5.27 -50.60 8.33
C ARG A 489 4.35 -50.75 9.55
N GLY A 490 4.27 -49.72 10.39
CA GLY A 490 3.45 -49.71 11.59
C GLY A 490 3.91 -50.68 12.68
N ALA A 491 5.21 -50.99 12.74
CA ALA A 491 5.79 -51.90 13.72
C ALA A 491 6.53 -51.14 14.83
N ARG A 492 5.97 -51.16 16.05
CA ARG A 492 6.57 -50.47 17.22
C ARG A 492 7.99 -50.94 17.53
N SER A 493 8.32 -52.20 17.20
CA SER A 493 9.65 -52.79 17.40
C SER A 493 10.76 -52.03 16.66
N ASP A 494 10.43 -51.25 15.64
CA ASP A 494 11.39 -50.53 14.79
C ASP A 494 11.86 -49.22 15.44
N TYR A 495 11.23 -48.82 16.55
CA TYR A 495 11.56 -47.61 17.30
C TYR A 495 12.09 -47.96 18.70
N ALA A 496 13.25 -47.41 19.04
CA ALA A 496 13.78 -47.43 20.41
C ALA A 496 13.34 -46.14 21.11
N LEU A 497 12.40 -46.25 22.06
CA LEU A 497 11.85 -45.09 22.77
C LEU A 497 12.70 -44.76 23.99
N GLU A 498 12.93 -43.48 24.21
CA GLU A 498 13.51 -42.98 25.45
C GLU A 498 12.62 -43.28 26.65
N LYS A 499 13.28 -43.55 27.78
CA LYS A 499 12.62 -44.05 29.01
C LYS A 499 11.59 -43.06 29.55
N PHE A 500 11.89 -41.77 29.45
CA PHE A 500 11.03 -40.70 29.93
C PHE A 500 10.36 -40.00 28.76
N PRO A 501 9.09 -39.57 28.90
CA PRO A 501 8.46 -38.71 27.91
C PRO A 501 9.14 -37.35 27.87
N LEU A 502 8.99 -36.62 26.75
CA LEU A 502 9.49 -35.25 26.63
C LEU A 502 8.93 -34.37 27.77
N PRO A 503 9.68 -33.33 28.22
CA PRO A 503 9.29 -32.47 29.35
C PRO A 503 7.85 -31.92 29.24
N ASP A 504 7.43 -31.57 28.02
CA ASP A 504 6.08 -31.07 27.69
C ASP A 504 5.22 -32.12 26.97
N GLY A 505 5.73 -33.35 26.83
CA GLY A 505 5.07 -34.48 26.16
C GLY A 505 3.88 -35.05 26.92
N LYS A 506 3.48 -34.48 28.07
CA LYS A 506 2.29 -34.85 28.85
C LYS A 506 1.12 -33.90 28.56
N GLY A 507 0.74 -33.72 27.29
CA GLY A 507 -0.49 -33.01 26.91
C GLY A 507 -1.78 -33.80 27.19
N GLY A 508 -2.94 -33.17 27.01
CA GLY A 508 -4.27 -33.76 27.30
C GLY A 508 -4.69 -34.95 26.41
N MET A 509 -3.99 -35.22 25.30
CA MET A 509 -4.40 -36.18 24.26
C MET A 509 -3.46 -37.36 24.03
N GLY A 510 -2.22 -37.32 24.56
CA GLY A 510 -1.23 -38.37 24.37
C GLY A 510 0.03 -38.16 25.20
N ILE A 511 0.95 -39.12 25.11
CA ILE A 511 2.30 -39.06 25.67
C ILE A 511 3.27 -39.08 24.48
N VAL A 512 4.13 -38.07 24.38
CA VAL A 512 5.19 -38.00 23.36
C VAL A 512 6.52 -38.42 23.97
N HIS A 513 7.19 -39.36 23.33
CA HIS A 513 8.54 -39.79 23.64
C HIS A 513 9.48 -39.41 22.51
N GLU A 514 10.71 -39.04 22.84
CA GLU A 514 11.79 -39.15 21.87
C GLU A 514 12.03 -40.63 21.54
N ALA A 515 12.26 -40.93 20.28
CA ALA A 515 12.59 -42.27 19.84
C ALA A 515 13.61 -42.24 18.70
N VAL A 516 14.33 -43.34 18.53
CA VAL A 516 15.26 -43.55 17.42
C VAL A 516 14.71 -44.65 16.53
N HIS A 517 14.56 -44.36 15.23
CA HIS A 517 14.23 -45.39 14.24
C HIS A 517 15.47 -46.27 14.02
N LYS A 518 15.39 -47.55 14.42
CA LYS A 518 16.55 -48.43 14.58
C LYS A 518 17.32 -48.69 13.28
N ALA A 519 16.63 -48.72 12.15
CA ALA A 519 17.24 -49.00 10.85
C ALA A 519 18.01 -47.80 10.29
N THR A 520 17.51 -46.57 10.53
CA THR A 520 18.09 -45.35 9.95
C THR A 520 18.93 -44.54 10.94
N GLY A 521 18.77 -44.79 12.24
CA GLY A 521 19.35 -43.95 13.30
C GLY A 521 18.67 -42.59 13.47
N THR A 522 17.60 -42.31 12.72
CA THR A 522 16.91 -41.01 12.76
C THR A 522 16.17 -40.83 14.08
N VAL A 523 16.39 -39.68 14.75
CA VAL A 523 15.64 -39.26 15.94
C VAL A 523 14.27 -38.75 15.51
N VAL A 524 13.20 -39.22 16.16
CA VAL A 524 11.80 -38.92 15.83
C VAL A 524 10.99 -38.70 17.11
N ALA A 525 9.85 -38.02 16.98
CA ALA A 525 8.86 -37.88 18.05
C ALA A 525 7.80 -38.99 17.94
N PHE A 526 7.67 -39.82 18.98
CA PHE A 526 6.74 -40.95 19.06
C PHE A 526 5.55 -40.60 19.97
N LYS A 527 4.35 -40.42 19.41
CA LYS A 527 3.13 -40.08 20.15
C LYS A 527 2.26 -41.32 20.34
N LYS A 528 1.81 -41.57 21.57
CA LYS A 528 0.87 -42.66 21.93
C LYS A 528 -0.25 -42.14 22.84
N PRO A 529 -1.45 -42.74 22.86
CA PRO A 529 -2.51 -42.30 23.75
C PRO A 529 -2.16 -42.68 25.20
N ARG A 530 -2.64 -41.89 26.18
CA ARG A 530 -2.44 -42.18 27.61
C ARG A 530 -3.10 -43.49 28.07
N SER A 531 -4.14 -43.92 27.37
CA SER A 531 -4.83 -45.20 27.57
C SER A 531 -5.47 -45.64 26.27
N LEU A 532 -5.68 -46.94 26.08
CA LEU A 532 -6.33 -47.51 24.90
C LEU A 532 -7.87 -47.39 24.95
N ARG A 533 -8.40 -46.36 25.62
CA ARG A 533 -9.83 -46.08 25.61
C ARG A 533 -10.24 -45.59 24.22
N GLU A 534 -11.37 -46.09 23.74
CA GLU A 534 -11.87 -45.88 22.37
C GLU A 534 -11.92 -44.40 21.96
N ASN A 535 -12.25 -43.50 22.89
CA ASN A 535 -12.30 -42.07 22.64
C ASN A 535 -10.93 -41.41 22.37
N LEU A 536 -9.84 -41.93 22.97
CA LEU A 536 -8.48 -41.42 22.75
C LEU A 536 -7.87 -42.00 21.49
N THR A 537 -8.10 -43.29 21.22
CA THR A 537 -7.71 -43.94 19.96
C THR A 537 -8.42 -43.29 18.77
N ALA A 538 -9.69 -42.92 18.90
CA ALA A 538 -10.42 -42.20 17.86
C ALA A 538 -9.92 -40.77 17.60
N ARG A 539 -9.25 -40.13 18.57
CA ARG A 539 -8.55 -38.83 18.35
C ARG A 539 -7.21 -39.03 17.66
N MET A 540 -6.47 -40.07 18.06
CA MET A 540 -5.21 -40.45 17.41
C MET A 540 -5.43 -40.77 15.93
N LEU A 541 -6.47 -41.56 15.61
CA LEU A 541 -6.84 -41.88 14.24
C LEU A 541 -7.18 -40.62 13.42
N ARG A 542 -7.87 -39.65 14.03
CA ARG A 542 -8.19 -38.37 13.38
C ARG A 542 -6.95 -37.58 13.02
N GLU A 543 -5.99 -37.51 13.94
CA GLU A 543 -4.73 -36.80 13.72
C GLU A 543 -3.93 -37.43 12.57
N ILE A 544 -3.87 -38.77 12.52
CA ILE A 544 -3.25 -39.51 11.41
C ILE A 544 -3.96 -39.22 10.09
N GLU A 545 -5.29 -39.31 10.05
CA GLU A 545 -6.09 -39.09 8.84
C GLU A 545 -5.92 -37.68 8.27
N VAL A 546 -5.96 -36.67 9.14
CA VAL A 546 -5.83 -35.26 8.72
C VAL A 546 -4.42 -34.96 8.24
N ALA A 547 -3.39 -35.42 8.96
CA ALA A 547 -2.00 -35.25 8.53
C ALA A 547 -1.70 -35.96 7.20
N GLN A 548 -2.35 -37.09 6.91
CA GLN A 548 -2.25 -37.76 5.61
C GLN A 548 -2.93 -36.96 4.49
N LYS A 549 -4.14 -36.42 4.74
CA LYS A 549 -4.89 -35.63 3.75
C LYS A 549 -4.25 -34.28 3.44
N LEU A 550 -3.64 -33.67 4.45
CA LEU A 550 -2.94 -32.39 4.34
C LEU A 550 -1.43 -32.55 4.11
N GLY A 551 -0.95 -33.78 3.88
CA GLY A 551 0.48 -34.11 3.90
C GLY A 551 1.33 -33.46 2.81
N THR A 552 0.71 -32.82 1.80
CA THR A 552 1.39 -32.00 0.79
C THR A 552 1.69 -30.58 1.30
N ASN A 553 0.99 -30.11 2.33
CA ASN A 553 1.24 -28.81 2.92
C ASN A 553 2.45 -28.88 3.87
N ARG A 554 3.51 -28.17 3.51
CA ARG A 554 4.77 -28.09 4.25
C ARG A 554 4.68 -27.45 5.64
N HIS A 555 3.61 -26.71 5.92
CA HIS A 555 3.27 -26.10 7.20
C HIS A 555 2.32 -26.96 8.04
N VAL A 556 2.05 -28.21 7.64
CA VAL A 556 1.35 -29.20 8.46
C VAL A 556 2.36 -30.23 8.97
N MET A 557 2.30 -30.55 10.27
CA MET A 557 3.18 -31.57 10.86
C MET A 557 2.92 -32.95 10.22
N PRO A 558 3.91 -33.55 9.53
CA PRO A 558 3.70 -34.82 8.83
C PRO A 558 3.72 -36.01 9.80
N VAL A 559 2.99 -37.06 9.43
CA VAL A 559 3.08 -38.38 10.06
C VAL A 559 4.00 -39.27 9.24
N LEU A 560 5.02 -39.83 9.88
CA LEU A 560 6.05 -40.65 9.24
C LEU A 560 5.68 -42.14 9.21
N ASP A 561 5.16 -42.64 10.33
CA ASP A 561 4.73 -44.04 10.50
C ASP A 561 3.66 -44.09 11.57
N PHE A 562 2.78 -45.09 11.54
CA PHE A 562 1.69 -45.21 12.48
C PHE A 562 1.25 -46.66 12.66
N SER A 563 0.73 -46.99 13.85
CA SER A 563 0.16 -48.31 14.10
C SER A 563 -1.15 -48.47 13.31
N PRO A 564 -1.41 -49.62 12.65
CA PRO A 564 -2.69 -49.90 11.99
C PRO A 564 -3.91 -49.83 12.91
N ARG A 565 -3.72 -50.01 14.22
CA ARG A 565 -4.76 -49.87 15.26
C ARG A 565 -4.88 -48.47 15.85
N ALA A 566 -4.19 -47.48 15.28
CA ALA A 566 -4.06 -46.11 15.81
C ALA A 566 -3.61 -46.04 17.28
N GLU A 567 -2.78 -46.99 17.72
CA GLU A 567 -2.22 -47.03 19.09
C GLU A 567 -1.00 -46.10 19.25
N TRP A 568 -0.43 -45.60 18.16
CA TRP A 568 0.66 -44.64 18.13
C TRP A 568 0.91 -44.13 16.72
N PHE A 569 1.61 -43.00 16.60
CA PHE A 569 2.25 -42.56 15.37
C PHE A 569 3.59 -41.86 15.67
N VAL A 570 4.37 -41.67 14.61
CA VAL A 570 5.69 -41.06 14.63
C VAL A 570 5.68 -39.83 13.73
N MET A 571 6.32 -38.75 14.18
CA MET A 571 6.47 -37.49 13.44
C MET A 571 7.92 -36.97 13.59
N PRO A 572 8.36 -35.99 12.78
CA PRO A 572 9.66 -35.35 12.97
C PRO A 572 9.83 -34.73 14.37
N MET A 573 11.07 -34.63 14.84
CA MET A 573 11.37 -33.94 16.09
C MET A 573 11.46 -32.43 15.83
N ALA A 574 10.53 -31.65 16.39
CA ALA A 574 10.56 -30.19 16.32
C ALA A 574 11.62 -29.61 17.27
N GLN A 575 12.31 -28.54 16.84
CA GLN A 575 13.34 -27.88 17.64
C GLN A 575 12.73 -27.02 18.75
N ASN A 576 11.61 -26.36 18.48
CA ASN A 576 10.96 -25.46 19.45
C ASN A 576 9.45 -25.29 19.21
N THR A 577 8.78 -24.53 20.08
CA THR A 577 7.36 -24.15 19.92
C THR A 577 7.21 -22.63 19.96
N ALA A 578 6.11 -22.10 19.42
CA ALA A 578 5.80 -20.68 19.52
C ALA A 578 5.60 -20.22 20.97
N GLU A 579 5.16 -21.13 21.86
CA GLU A 579 5.06 -20.87 23.30
C GLU A 579 6.42 -20.59 23.93
N ARG A 580 7.44 -21.38 23.59
CA ARG A 580 8.79 -21.24 24.13
C ARG A 580 9.56 -20.08 23.51
N LEU A 581 9.27 -19.76 22.25
CA LEU A 581 9.88 -18.66 21.51
C LEU A 581 9.12 -17.33 21.64
N GLN A 582 8.21 -17.21 22.61
CA GLN A 582 7.40 -16.01 22.76
C GLN A 582 8.24 -14.74 22.96
N PRO A 583 9.27 -14.70 23.83
CA PRO A 583 10.08 -13.50 24.02
C PRO A 583 10.79 -13.06 22.73
N GLU A 584 11.29 -14.01 21.94
CA GLU A 584 11.93 -13.76 20.66
C GLU A 584 10.93 -13.27 19.61
N LEU A 585 9.78 -13.95 19.48
CA LEU A 585 8.71 -13.58 18.54
C LEU A 585 8.06 -12.23 18.87
N GLN A 586 8.11 -11.79 20.13
CA GLN A 586 7.62 -10.48 20.54
C GLN A 586 8.50 -9.34 20.01
N GLN A 587 9.80 -9.58 19.87
CA GLN A 587 10.80 -8.58 19.46
C GLN A 587 11.16 -8.66 17.97
N ASP A 588 10.74 -9.72 17.27
CA ASP A 588 11.03 -9.95 15.85
C ASP A 588 9.72 -9.97 15.01
N PRO A 589 9.33 -8.82 14.45
CA PRO A 589 8.15 -8.71 13.59
C PRO A 589 8.20 -9.61 12.36
N THR A 590 9.39 -9.89 11.82
CA THR A 590 9.56 -10.74 10.64
C THR A 590 9.32 -12.21 10.98
N ALA A 591 9.86 -12.70 12.10
CA ALA A 591 9.62 -14.06 12.58
C ALA A 591 8.15 -14.27 12.98
N LEU A 592 7.51 -13.28 13.60
CA LEU A 592 6.07 -13.30 13.87
C LEU A 592 5.25 -13.39 12.58
N ARG A 593 5.59 -12.58 11.58
CA ARG A 593 4.90 -12.61 10.28
C ARG A 593 5.03 -13.97 9.61
N ALA A 594 6.22 -14.55 9.59
CA ALA A 594 6.47 -15.89 9.04
C ALA A 594 5.66 -16.99 9.75
N LEU A 595 5.49 -16.88 11.07
CA LEU A 595 4.63 -17.78 11.84
C LEU A 595 3.16 -17.63 11.43
N VAL A 596 2.66 -16.40 11.35
CA VAL A 596 1.26 -16.12 10.98
C VAL A 596 0.95 -16.66 9.59
N ASP A 597 1.84 -16.41 8.63
CA ASP A 597 1.72 -16.88 7.24
C ASP A 597 1.70 -18.42 7.16
N ALA A 598 2.58 -19.10 7.92
CA ALA A 598 2.63 -20.55 7.96
C ALA A 598 1.36 -21.18 8.55
N VAL A 599 0.85 -20.63 9.66
CA VAL A 599 -0.38 -21.12 10.30
C VAL A 599 -1.58 -20.85 9.39
N ALA A 600 -1.65 -19.67 8.77
CA ALA A 600 -2.67 -19.34 7.79
C ALA A 600 -2.66 -20.34 6.61
N SER A 601 -1.48 -20.64 6.04
CA SER A 601 -1.35 -21.64 4.97
C SER A 601 -1.93 -23.01 5.36
N ALA A 602 -1.58 -23.51 6.54
CA ALA A 602 -2.09 -24.80 7.05
C ALA A 602 -3.62 -24.80 7.23
N LEU A 603 -4.17 -23.70 7.74
CA LEU A 603 -5.62 -23.55 7.96
C LEU A 603 -6.38 -23.40 6.65
N ALA A 604 -5.84 -22.69 5.67
CA ALA A 604 -6.47 -22.53 4.36
C ALA A 604 -6.71 -23.89 3.68
N ASP A 605 -5.70 -24.78 3.72
CA ASP A 605 -5.83 -26.14 3.18
C ASP A 605 -6.81 -27.00 3.97
N ALA A 606 -6.79 -26.91 5.31
CA ALA A 606 -7.75 -27.62 6.14
C ALA A 606 -9.19 -27.16 5.87
N HIS A 607 -9.44 -25.85 5.84
CA HIS A 607 -10.76 -25.25 5.64
C HIS A 607 -11.32 -25.59 4.26
N ARG A 608 -10.48 -25.64 3.23
CA ARG A 608 -10.85 -26.07 1.87
C ARG A 608 -11.35 -27.52 1.80
N LEU A 609 -10.88 -28.36 2.71
CA LEU A 609 -11.32 -29.76 2.87
C LEU A 609 -12.41 -29.91 3.94
N ASP A 610 -13.06 -28.82 4.35
CA ASP A 610 -14.07 -28.75 5.43
C ASP A 610 -13.57 -29.27 6.80
N TYR A 611 -12.26 -29.25 7.03
CA TYR A 611 -11.66 -29.52 8.33
C TYR A 611 -11.49 -28.24 9.13
N LEU A 612 -11.88 -28.27 10.42
CA LEU A 612 -11.66 -27.16 11.36
C LEU A 612 -10.74 -27.63 12.49
N HIS A 613 -9.70 -26.86 12.82
CA HIS A 613 -8.68 -27.26 13.78
C HIS A 613 -9.17 -27.25 15.23
N ARG A 614 -9.80 -26.15 15.68
CA ARG A 614 -10.49 -25.99 16.99
C ARG A 614 -9.63 -26.09 18.25
N ASP A 615 -8.31 -26.13 18.12
CA ASP A 615 -7.36 -26.10 19.25
C ASP A 615 -6.05 -25.42 18.84
N ILE A 616 -6.16 -24.29 18.14
CA ILE A 616 -5.00 -23.46 17.78
C ILE A 616 -4.54 -22.73 19.03
N LYS A 617 -3.27 -22.93 19.37
CA LYS A 617 -2.59 -22.33 20.53
C LYS A 617 -1.07 -22.35 20.30
N PRO A 618 -0.29 -21.55 21.05
CA PRO A 618 1.16 -21.45 20.84
C PRO A 618 1.89 -22.81 20.97
N ALA A 619 1.44 -23.70 21.86
CA ALA A 619 2.03 -25.03 22.05
C ALA A 619 1.88 -25.99 20.85
N ASN A 620 0.91 -25.73 19.95
CA ASN A 620 0.63 -26.55 18.77
C ASN A 620 1.30 -26.00 17.49
N ILE A 621 1.97 -24.86 17.59
CA ILE A 621 2.71 -24.23 16.51
C ILE A 621 4.20 -24.51 16.76
N LEU A 622 4.77 -25.37 15.92
CA LEU A 622 6.07 -25.99 16.12
C LEU A 622 7.07 -25.43 15.12
N LEU A 623 8.31 -25.20 15.56
CA LEU A 623 9.42 -24.87 14.68
C LEU A 623 10.12 -26.18 14.30
N LEU A 624 10.06 -26.55 13.01
CA LEU A 624 10.64 -27.75 12.44
C LEU A 624 11.58 -27.36 11.29
N ASP A 625 12.88 -27.59 11.45
CA ASP A 625 13.92 -27.33 10.44
C ASP A 625 13.85 -25.89 9.88
N GLY A 626 13.70 -24.92 10.78
CA GLY A 626 13.62 -23.49 10.44
C GLY A 626 12.27 -23.01 9.92
N ARG A 627 11.27 -23.90 9.70
CA ARG A 627 9.91 -23.53 9.29
C ARG A 627 8.87 -23.77 10.38
N TRP A 628 7.83 -22.95 10.40
CA TRP A 628 6.69 -23.14 11.28
C TRP A 628 5.73 -24.18 10.70
N VAL A 629 5.28 -25.10 11.55
CA VAL A 629 4.30 -26.14 11.22
C VAL A 629 3.21 -26.22 12.29
N LEU A 630 1.96 -26.44 11.87
CA LEU A 630 0.81 -26.63 12.73
C LEU A 630 0.58 -28.13 12.99
N GLY A 631 0.50 -28.50 14.27
CA GLY A 631 0.28 -29.88 14.73
C GLY A 631 -0.94 -30.03 15.64
N ASP A 632 -1.17 -31.27 16.10
CA ASP A 632 -2.25 -31.65 17.04
C ASP A 632 -3.69 -31.51 16.47
N TRP A 633 -3.94 -32.25 15.39
CA TRP A 633 -5.24 -32.34 14.70
C TRP A 633 -6.26 -33.24 15.43
N GLY A 634 -6.06 -33.55 16.71
CA GLY A 634 -6.86 -34.52 17.47
C GLY A 634 -8.31 -34.07 17.79
N ILE A 635 -8.60 -32.77 17.71
CA ILE A 635 -9.92 -32.17 18.01
C ILE A 635 -10.67 -31.75 16.72
N VAL A 636 -10.10 -32.06 15.57
CA VAL A 636 -10.61 -31.63 14.28
C VAL A 636 -12.01 -32.14 13.98
N ARG A 637 -12.84 -31.28 13.37
CA ARG A 637 -14.16 -31.66 12.85
C ARG A 637 -14.07 -32.12 11.40
N ARG A 638 -14.73 -33.23 11.10
CA ARG A 638 -14.92 -33.76 9.74
C ARG A 638 -15.98 -32.97 8.94
N PRO A 639 -15.95 -33.06 7.60
CA PRO A 639 -16.99 -32.52 6.72
C PRO A 639 -18.40 -32.96 7.14
N ARG A 640 -19.39 -32.10 6.85
CA ARG A 640 -20.81 -32.38 7.13
C ARG A 640 -21.22 -33.69 6.43
N GLY A 641 -21.86 -34.61 7.16
CA GLY A 641 -22.28 -35.93 6.65
C GLY A 641 -21.35 -37.11 6.98
N GLN A 642 -20.12 -36.88 7.46
CA GLN A 642 -19.17 -37.94 7.84
C GLN A 642 -18.99 -38.11 9.37
N THR A 643 -19.90 -37.55 10.17
CA THR A 643 -19.81 -37.57 11.64
C THR A 643 -20.70 -38.68 12.22
N THR A 644 -20.10 -39.69 12.85
CA THR A 644 -20.80 -40.89 13.33
C THR A 644 -21.51 -40.74 14.69
N ASN A 645 -21.56 -39.56 15.32
CA ASN A 645 -22.32 -39.41 16.56
C ASN A 645 -22.80 -37.95 16.83
N PRO A 646 -24.08 -37.63 16.60
CA PRO A 646 -24.67 -36.31 16.87
C PRO A 646 -24.89 -35.98 18.36
N ASN A 647 -24.81 -36.96 19.29
CA ASN A 647 -25.34 -36.82 20.65
C ASN A 647 -24.29 -36.64 21.78
N ARG A 648 -23.14 -35.99 21.54
CA ARG A 648 -22.22 -35.58 22.63
C ARG A 648 -22.31 -34.08 22.91
N THR A 649 -23.45 -33.63 23.40
CA THR A 649 -23.58 -32.36 24.12
C THR A 649 -22.83 -32.43 25.46
N GLY A 650 -22.03 -31.41 25.77
CA GLY A 650 -21.60 -31.14 27.16
C GLY A 650 -20.17 -31.51 27.60
N THR A 651 -19.22 -31.83 26.71
CA THR A 651 -17.79 -31.87 27.11
C THR A 651 -17.04 -30.71 26.46
N LYS A 652 -16.54 -29.76 27.25
CA LYS A 652 -15.72 -28.62 26.79
C LYS A 652 -14.62 -29.11 25.84
N ILE A 653 -14.51 -28.50 24.67
CA ILE A 653 -13.59 -28.89 23.60
C ILE A 653 -12.50 -27.82 23.46
N GLY A 654 -11.23 -28.21 23.51
CA GLY A 654 -10.07 -27.33 23.28
C GLY A 654 -9.54 -26.63 24.54
N THR A 655 -8.54 -25.78 24.32
CA THR A 655 -7.91 -24.89 25.31
C THR A 655 -8.73 -23.60 25.38
N ILE A 656 -9.43 -23.38 26.50
CA ILE A 656 -10.55 -22.42 26.60
C ILE A 656 -10.05 -20.97 26.45
N GLU A 657 -8.80 -20.71 26.82
CA GLU A 657 -8.19 -19.39 26.84
C GLU A 657 -7.93 -18.83 25.44
N PHE A 658 -7.73 -19.69 24.43
CA PHE A 658 -7.50 -19.31 23.03
C PHE A 658 -8.72 -19.55 22.14
N GLY A 659 -9.60 -20.49 22.52
CA GLY A 659 -10.75 -20.88 21.72
C GLY A 659 -11.83 -19.79 21.59
N ALA A 660 -12.50 -19.80 20.44
CA ALA A 660 -13.63 -18.91 20.18
C ALA A 660 -14.83 -19.16 21.12
N PRO A 661 -15.60 -18.12 21.49
CA PRO A 661 -16.72 -18.25 22.42
C PRO A 661 -17.72 -19.35 22.03
N GLU A 662 -18.02 -19.46 20.72
CA GLU A 662 -18.95 -20.43 20.19
C GLU A 662 -18.49 -21.89 20.34
N LEU A 663 -17.18 -22.16 20.49
CA LEU A 663 -16.68 -23.53 20.75
C LEU A 663 -17.12 -24.06 22.12
N SER A 664 -17.45 -23.16 23.06
CA SER A 664 -17.96 -23.53 24.39
C SER A 664 -19.49 -23.63 24.43
N VAL A 665 -20.20 -22.97 23.52
CA VAL A 665 -21.67 -22.88 23.49
C VAL A 665 -22.27 -23.90 22.52
N ASP A 666 -21.79 -23.90 21.27
CA ASP A 666 -22.23 -24.80 20.21
C ASP A 666 -21.05 -25.17 19.29
N PRO A 667 -20.17 -26.07 19.76
CA PRO A 667 -19.06 -26.53 18.94
C PRO A 667 -19.49 -27.29 17.67
N HIS A 668 -20.77 -27.62 17.48
CA HIS A 668 -21.26 -28.24 16.25
C HIS A 668 -21.54 -27.21 15.14
N ASN A 669 -21.72 -25.94 15.47
CA ASN A 669 -21.93 -24.86 14.50
C ASN A 669 -20.70 -23.97 14.26
N ALA A 670 -19.56 -24.26 14.88
CA ALA A 670 -18.30 -23.57 14.58
C ALA A 670 -17.90 -23.70 13.09
N THR A 671 -17.36 -22.61 12.57
CA THR A 671 -16.97 -22.34 11.16
C THR A 671 -15.47 -21.99 11.09
N PRO A 672 -14.88 -21.77 9.89
CA PRO A 672 -13.50 -21.26 9.76
C PRO A 672 -13.17 -20.06 10.65
N THR A 673 -14.14 -19.20 10.94
CA THR A 673 -13.95 -17.99 11.76
C THR A 673 -13.67 -18.30 13.24
N SER A 674 -13.90 -19.52 13.71
CA SER A 674 -13.48 -19.98 15.04
C SER A 674 -11.97 -20.24 15.11
N ASP A 675 -11.37 -20.73 14.02
CA ASP A 675 -9.93 -20.92 13.93
C ASP A 675 -9.21 -19.57 13.78
N ILE A 676 -9.79 -18.64 13.01
CA ILE A 676 -9.29 -17.26 12.86
C ILE A 676 -9.32 -16.50 14.20
N TYR A 677 -10.37 -16.68 15.01
CA TYR A 677 -10.40 -16.14 16.37
C TYR A 677 -9.23 -16.65 17.22
N SER A 678 -8.99 -17.95 17.15
CA SER A 678 -7.93 -18.61 17.92
C SER A 678 -6.54 -18.12 17.49
N LEU A 679 -6.33 -17.93 16.18
CA LEU A 679 -5.11 -17.32 15.63
C LEU A 679 -4.94 -15.86 16.10
N GLY A 680 -6.01 -15.06 16.09
CA GLY A 680 -5.98 -13.69 16.63
C GLY A 680 -5.58 -13.64 18.11
N LYS A 681 -6.07 -14.59 18.91
CA LYS A 681 -5.66 -14.76 20.32
C LYS A 681 -4.20 -15.16 20.47
N VAL A 682 -3.68 -16.03 19.60
CA VAL A 682 -2.25 -16.39 19.56
C VAL A 682 -1.40 -15.16 19.26
N ILE A 683 -1.74 -14.37 18.23
CA ILE A 683 -0.98 -13.16 17.85
C ILE A 683 -0.98 -12.15 18.99
N GLY A 684 -2.14 -11.87 19.58
CA GLY A 684 -2.25 -10.96 20.72
C GLY A 684 -1.43 -11.42 21.92
N TRP A 685 -1.40 -12.73 22.20
CA TRP A 685 -0.58 -13.31 23.26
C TRP A 685 0.93 -13.18 22.96
N LEU A 686 1.35 -13.54 21.74
CA LEU A 686 2.76 -13.45 21.32
C LEU A 686 3.31 -12.02 21.49
N LEU A 687 2.52 -11.01 21.12
CA LEU A 687 2.93 -9.60 21.15
C LEU A 687 2.82 -8.93 22.52
N THR A 688 1.89 -9.36 23.36
CA THR A 688 1.69 -8.74 24.69
C THR A 688 2.47 -9.45 25.80
N GLY A 689 2.73 -10.75 25.66
CA GLY A 689 3.29 -11.60 26.72
C GLY A 689 2.38 -11.75 27.95
N LEU A 690 1.15 -11.22 27.89
CA LEU A 690 0.19 -11.26 29.00
C LEU A 690 -0.55 -12.60 29.04
N PRO A 691 -0.94 -13.10 30.23
CA PRO A 691 -1.68 -14.35 30.33
C PRO A 691 -3.02 -14.28 29.58
N PRO A 692 -3.38 -15.29 28.77
CA PRO A 692 -4.61 -15.27 27.99
C PRO A 692 -5.83 -15.57 28.87
N GLU A 693 -6.83 -14.69 28.82
CA GLU A 693 -8.12 -14.90 29.49
C GLU A 693 -9.21 -15.33 28.49
N VAL A 694 -10.19 -16.10 28.99
CA VAL A 694 -11.32 -16.61 28.20
C VAL A 694 -12.21 -15.47 27.72
N ASN A 695 -12.49 -15.41 26.41
CA ASN A 695 -13.34 -14.38 25.77
C ASN A 695 -12.87 -12.91 25.95
N VAL A 696 -11.61 -12.70 26.36
CA VAL A 696 -10.99 -11.37 26.49
C VAL A 696 -9.89 -11.23 25.44
N PRO A 697 -9.96 -10.29 24.50
CA PRO A 697 -8.90 -10.10 23.51
C PRO A 697 -7.68 -9.42 24.13
N LEU A 698 -6.49 -9.91 23.80
CA LEU A 698 -5.22 -9.27 24.16
C LEU A 698 -4.83 -8.33 23.01
N LEU A 699 -5.17 -7.04 23.12
CA LEU A 699 -4.93 -6.08 22.05
C LEU A 699 -3.51 -5.49 22.15
N PRO A 700 -2.59 -5.81 21.22
CA PRO A 700 -1.26 -5.22 21.21
C PRO A 700 -1.30 -3.75 20.75
N SER A 701 -0.16 -3.06 20.84
CA SER A 701 0.08 -1.77 20.18
C SER A 701 0.50 -1.98 18.71
N GLY A 702 0.51 -0.89 17.93
CA GLY A 702 0.99 -0.91 16.55
C GLY A 702 0.02 -1.58 15.55
N PRO A 703 0.53 -2.01 14.37
CA PRO A 703 -0.32 -2.44 13.24
C PRO A 703 -1.14 -3.70 13.55
N TRP A 704 -0.67 -4.56 14.46
CA TRP A 704 -1.36 -5.78 14.86
C TRP A 704 -2.60 -5.54 15.73
N ARG A 705 -2.81 -4.33 16.25
CA ARG A 705 -3.96 -4.00 17.09
C ARG A 705 -5.28 -4.19 16.35
N GLY A 706 -5.39 -3.62 15.15
CA GLY A 706 -6.59 -3.69 14.31
C GLY A 706 -6.92 -5.12 13.91
N ILE A 707 -5.87 -5.87 13.53
CA ILE A 707 -5.93 -7.28 13.14
C ILE A 707 -6.48 -8.14 14.29
N VAL A 708 -5.85 -8.08 15.48
CA VAL A 708 -6.27 -8.88 16.64
C VAL A 708 -7.69 -8.51 17.07
N ARG A 709 -8.04 -7.22 17.07
CA ARG A 709 -9.40 -6.77 17.41
C ARG A 709 -10.46 -7.37 16.48
N ARG A 710 -10.25 -7.34 15.16
CA ARG A 710 -11.19 -7.88 14.17
C ARG A 710 -11.32 -9.40 14.26
N CYS A 711 -10.20 -10.11 14.41
CA CYS A 711 -10.21 -11.57 14.57
C CYS A 711 -10.96 -12.02 15.82
N THR A 712 -10.93 -11.21 16.89
CA THR A 712 -11.46 -11.57 18.21
C THR A 712 -12.85 -10.99 18.52
N TYR A 713 -13.59 -10.52 17.51
CA TYR A 713 -14.99 -10.11 17.70
C TYR A 713 -15.86 -11.26 18.25
N ARG A 714 -16.80 -10.93 19.14
CA ARG A 714 -17.70 -11.95 19.71
C ARG A 714 -18.62 -12.56 18.64
N ASP A 715 -19.17 -11.75 17.74
CA ASP A 715 -19.99 -12.23 16.63
C ASP A 715 -19.08 -12.82 15.53
N PRO A 716 -19.19 -14.13 15.20
CA PRO A 716 -18.37 -14.75 14.16
C PRO A 716 -18.52 -14.12 12.76
N ARG A 717 -19.63 -13.43 12.49
CA ARG A 717 -19.91 -12.76 11.20
C ARG A 717 -19.13 -11.46 11.02
N GLN A 718 -18.57 -10.90 12.10
CA GLN A 718 -17.79 -9.67 12.08
C GLN A 718 -16.28 -9.92 11.97
N ARG A 719 -15.86 -11.19 12.02
CA ARG A 719 -14.47 -11.61 11.83
C ARG A 719 -14.16 -11.74 10.34
N PRO A 720 -12.89 -11.80 9.93
CA PRO A 720 -12.56 -12.31 8.59
C PRO A 720 -13.23 -13.67 8.37
N GLN A 721 -13.92 -13.85 7.24
CA GLN A 721 -14.74 -15.04 6.99
C GLN A 721 -13.88 -16.19 6.46
N THR A 722 -12.82 -15.86 5.74
CA THR A 722 -11.85 -16.81 5.19
C THR A 722 -10.43 -16.50 5.66
N ILE A 723 -9.50 -17.44 5.47
CA ILE A 723 -8.07 -17.19 5.68
C ILE A 723 -7.54 -16.14 4.70
N ALA A 724 -8.09 -16.05 3.48
CA ALA A 724 -7.71 -15.01 2.54
C ALA A 724 -8.09 -13.61 3.07
N ASP A 725 -9.33 -13.43 3.54
CA ASP A 725 -9.77 -12.16 4.18
C ASP A 725 -8.87 -11.76 5.36
N PHE A 726 -8.41 -12.76 6.12
CA PHE A 726 -7.50 -12.54 7.24
C PHE A 726 -6.11 -12.07 6.76
N LEU A 727 -5.55 -12.69 5.71
CA LEU A 727 -4.27 -12.29 5.14
C LEU A 727 -4.34 -10.92 4.47
N ASP A 728 -5.44 -10.60 3.77
CA ASP A 728 -5.66 -9.27 3.18
C ASP A 728 -5.70 -8.20 4.27
N LEU A 729 -6.36 -8.48 5.40
CA LEU A 729 -6.37 -7.60 6.56
C LEU A 729 -4.97 -7.41 7.15
N VAL A 730 -4.16 -8.48 7.23
CA VAL A 730 -2.78 -8.40 7.70
C VAL A 730 -1.95 -7.52 6.76
N ASP A 731 -2.07 -7.73 5.44
CA ASP A 731 -1.33 -6.97 4.44
C ASP A 731 -1.72 -5.47 4.45
N GLN A 732 -3.00 -5.15 4.58
CA GLN A 732 -3.49 -3.77 4.68
C GLN A 732 -2.97 -3.02 5.91
N GLU A 733 -3.02 -3.67 7.07
CA GLU A 733 -2.69 -3.03 8.36
C GLU A 733 -1.16 -3.02 8.62
N THR A 734 -0.40 -3.92 8.00
CA THR A 734 1.07 -3.98 8.13
C THR A 734 1.82 -3.30 6.98
N ALA A 735 1.12 -2.75 5.99
CA ALA A 735 1.73 -1.96 4.92
C ALA A 735 2.36 -0.66 5.48
N PRO A 736 3.54 -0.24 4.98
CA PRO A 736 4.10 1.08 5.27
C PRO A 736 3.14 2.16 4.78
N GLN A 737 2.74 3.10 5.67
CA GLN A 737 1.93 4.25 5.28
C GLN A 737 2.83 5.46 5.00
N THR A 738 3.25 5.63 3.74
CA THR A 738 4.07 6.78 3.30
C THR A 738 3.20 7.70 2.42
N GLY A 739 2.44 8.60 3.05
CA GLY A 739 1.67 9.63 2.34
C GLY A 739 2.44 10.95 2.19
N LEU A 740 2.18 11.71 1.12
CA LEU A 740 2.59 13.12 0.97
C LEU A 740 2.25 13.92 2.26
N PRO A 741 3.06 14.91 2.68
CA PRO A 741 2.81 15.70 3.89
C PRO A 741 1.37 16.23 4.00
N VAL A 742 0.80 16.76 2.91
CA VAL A 742 -0.58 17.27 2.87
C VAL A 742 -1.63 16.16 3.05
N ALA A 743 -1.44 14.99 2.43
CA ALA A 743 -2.37 13.87 2.59
C ALA A 743 -2.35 13.33 4.02
N ARG A 744 -1.15 13.22 4.62
CA ARG A 744 -0.97 12.88 6.03
C ARG A 744 -1.58 13.95 6.94
N ALA A 745 -1.44 15.22 6.59
CA ALA A 745 -1.99 16.33 7.35
C ALA A 745 -3.54 16.31 7.36
N HIS A 746 -4.19 16.01 6.24
CA HIS A 746 -5.65 15.84 6.19
C HIS A 746 -6.16 14.65 7.01
N GLN A 747 -5.43 13.53 7.02
CA GLN A 747 -5.76 12.38 7.88
C GLN A 747 -5.68 12.77 9.36
N LEU A 748 -4.59 13.46 9.74
CA LEU A 748 -4.39 13.94 11.10
C LEU A 748 -5.43 15.00 11.49
N LEU A 749 -5.81 15.88 10.57
CA LEU A 749 -6.86 16.88 10.78
C LEU A 749 -8.20 16.20 11.08
N THR A 750 -8.58 15.21 10.29
CA THR A 750 -9.83 14.45 10.48
C THR A 750 -9.83 13.78 11.86
N ALA A 751 -8.74 13.09 12.22
CA ALA A 751 -8.61 12.46 13.54
C ALA A 751 -8.64 13.49 14.69
N ALA A 752 -8.00 14.65 14.50
CA ALA A 752 -8.04 15.74 15.48
C ALA A 752 -9.45 16.31 15.66
N GLN A 753 -10.20 16.47 14.57
CA GLN A 753 -11.61 16.90 14.60
C GLN A 753 -12.52 15.87 15.28
N ASP A 754 -12.17 14.59 15.21
CA ASP A 754 -12.82 13.49 15.94
C ASP A 754 -12.41 13.41 17.43
N GLY A 755 -11.55 14.32 17.90
CA GLY A 755 -11.14 14.46 19.29
C GLY A 755 -9.81 13.80 19.67
N ASP A 756 -9.00 13.35 18.69
CA ASP A 756 -7.66 12.82 18.96
C ASP A 756 -6.63 13.95 19.17
N ALA A 757 -6.33 14.23 20.44
CA ALA A 757 -5.36 15.26 20.81
C ALA A 757 -3.92 14.96 20.36
N ASP A 758 -3.55 13.67 20.19
CA ASP A 758 -2.22 13.31 19.72
C ASP A 758 -2.11 13.51 18.21
N ALA A 759 -3.18 13.29 17.46
CA ALA A 759 -3.27 13.66 16.05
C ALA A 759 -3.10 15.16 15.84
N ALA A 760 -3.74 15.99 16.68
CA ALA A 760 -3.57 17.45 16.65
C ALA A 760 -2.11 17.87 16.90
N ARG A 761 -1.44 17.26 17.88
CA ARG A 761 -0.02 17.54 18.17
C ARG A 761 0.89 17.15 16.99
N ARG A 762 0.67 15.97 16.41
CA ARG A 762 1.44 15.50 15.25
C ARG A 762 1.20 16.38 14.03
N LEU A 763 -0.01 16.89 13.85
CA LEU A 763 -0.35 17.82 12.78
C LEU A 763 0.40 19.15 12.96
N LEU A 764 0.38 19.74 14.15
CA LEU A 764 1.11 20.99 14.42
C LEU A 764 2.63 20.83 14.17
N ALA A 765 3.21 19.70 14.58
CA ALA A 765 4.60 19.39 14.27
C ALA A 765 4.87 19.27 12.77
N LEU A 766 4.01 18.53 12.05
CA LEU A 766 4.11 18.37 10.61
C LEU A 766 4.03 19.71 9.86
N VAL A 767 3.13 20.60 10.26
CA VAL A 767 2.98 21.94 9.67
C VAL A 767 4.19 22.83 9.97
N ALA A 768 4.74 22.75 11.18
CA ALA A 768 5.94 23.51 11.56
C ALA A 768 7.17 23.09 10.74
N ASP A 769 7.32 21.79 10.45
CA ASP A 769 8.41 21.24 9.63
C ASP A 769 8.31 21.64 8.14
N HIS A 770 7.17 22.18 7.70
CA HIS A 770 6.87 22.58 6.32
C HIS A 770 6.38 24.04 6.25
N ASN A 771 7.15 24.96 6.82
CA ASN A 771 6.81 26.39 6.94
C ASN A 771 6.50 27.10 5.60
N ASP A 772 7.15 26.69 4.51
CA ASP A 772 6.95 27.25 3.17
C ASP A 772 5.69 26.71 2.46
N ASP A 773 4.99 25.71 3.03
CA ASP A 773 3.84 25.08 2.40
C ASP A 773 2.54 25.86 2.67
N TYR A 774 2.19 26.74 1.74
CA TYR A 774 1.00 27.57 1.77
C TYR A 774 -0.31 26.80 2.08
N GLU A 775 -0.47 25.59 1.53
CA GLU A 775 -1.72 24.81 1.68
C GLU A 775 -1.84 24.23 3.09
N LEU A 776 -0.74 23.76 3.67
CA LEU A 776 -0.74 23.28 5.06
C LEU A 776 -1.19 24.36 6.04
N TYR A 777 -0.82 25.62 5.80
CA TYR A 777 -1.21 26.73 6.66
C TYR A 777 -2.66 27.14 6.42
N LEU A 778 -3.06 27.41 5.17
CA LEU A 778 -4.35 28.03 4.90
C LEU A 778 -5.53 27.04 4.86
N ASP A 779 -5.28 25.77 4.56
CA ASP A 779 -6.35 24.77 4.38
C ASP A 779 -6.39 23.72 5.48
N VAL A 780 -5.25 23.46 6.13
CA VAL A 780 -5.17 22.45 7.19
C VAL A 780 -5.10 23.08 8.57
N LEU A 781 -4.11 23.95 8.83
CA LEU A 781 -3.90 24.56 10.14
C LEU A 781 -5.09 25.42 10.59
N THR A 782 -5.67 26.22 9.69
CA THR A 782 -6.87 27.02 10.00
C THR A 782 -8.15 26.20 10.18
N GLY A 783 -8.13 24.93 9.77
CA GLY A 783 -9.24 23.98 9.94
C GLY A 783 -9.30 23.33 11.32
N LEU A 784 -8.27 23.53 12.15
CA LEU A 784 -8.27 23.09 13.55
C LEU A 784 -9.10 24.03 14.41
N ASP A 785 -9.89 23.44 15.30
CA ASP A 785 -10.64 24.22 16.28
C ASP A 785 -9.69 24.89 17.28
N MET A 786 -9.70 26.22 17.28
CA MET A 786 -8.80 27.04 18.08
C MET A 786 -8.93 26.78 19.58
N GLU A 787 -10.15 26.54 20.09
CA GLU A 787 -10.37 26.25 21.52
C GLU A 787 -9.73 24.91 21.92
N THR A 788 -9.72 23.94 21.01
CA THR A 788 -9.10 22.62 21.24
C THR A 788 -7.58 22.69 21.22
N ILE A 789 -6.98 23.48 20.32
CA ILE A 789 -5.52 23.51 20.13
C ILE A 789 -4.81 24.58 20.96
N ALA A 790 -5.51 25.58 21.49
CA ALA A 790 -4.90 26.67 22.25
C ALA A 790 -3.97 26.19 23.40
N PRO A 791 -4.33 25.19 24.23
CA PRO A 791 -3.41 24.68 25.26
C PRO A 791 -2.11 24.13 24.67
N LEU A 792 -2.17 23.41 23.54
CA LEU A 792 -0.99 22.85 22.88
C LEU A 792 -0.08 23.95 22.30
N LEU A 793 -0.68 25.01 21.74
CA LEU A 793 0.06 26.15 21.21
C LEU A 793 0.74 26.96 22.32
N MET A 794 0.07 27.15 23.46
CA MET A 794 0.61 27.91 24.58
C MET A 794 1.68 27.15 25.36
N ASP A 795 1.62 25.81 25.41
CA ASP A 795 2.65 24.95 26.02
C ASP A 795 3.99 24.98 25.23
N HIS A 796 3.95 25.38 23.95
CA HIS A 796 5.10 25.41 23.04
C HIS A 796 5.24 26.76 22.30
N PRO A 797 5.50 27.88 22.99
CA PRO A 797 5.42 29.23 22.41
C PRO A 797 6.43 29.49 21.29
N GLU A 798 7.62 28.89 21.34
CA GLU A 798 8.65 29.01 20.28
C GLU A 798 8.20 28.36 18.97
N GLN A 799 7.61 27.16 19.05
CA GLN A 799 7.06 26.48 17.89
C GLN A 799 5.85 27.26 17.34
N THR A 800 4.97 27.75 18.22
CA THR A 800 3.82 28.56 17.83
C THR A 800 4.25 29.86 17.15
N ARG A 801 5.34 30.49 17.59
CA ARG A 801 5.89 31.68 16.91
C ARG A 801 6.32 31.34 15.48
N THR A 802 6.99 30.21 15.28
CA THR A 802 7.37 29.73 13.93
C THR A 802 6.13 29.58 13.03
N LEU A 803 5.03 29.03 13.57
CA LEU A 803 3.77 28.92 12.83
C LEU A 803 3.16 30.29 12.50
N VAL A 804 3.20 31.25 13.43
CA VAL A 804 2.68 32.61 13.23
C VAL A 804 3.49 33.38 12.19
N GLU A 805 4.82 33.29 12.25
CA GLU A 805 5.73 33.93 11.28
C GLU A 805 5.50 33.37 9.87
N ALA A 806 5.42 32.03 9.75
CA ALA A 806 5.11 31.37 8.49
C ALA A 806 3.73 31.77 7.94
N MET A 807 2.67 31.73 8.76
CA MET A 807 1.33 32.20 8.38
C MET A 807 1.34 33.66 7.91
N THR A 808 2.14 34.52 8.54
CA THR A 808 2.27 35.93 8.15
C THR A 808 2.98 36.09 6.80
N GLY A 809 4.03 35.28 6.56
CA GLY A 809 4.75 35.26 5.28
C GLY A 809 3.86 34.89 4.09
N HIS A 810 2.82 34.09 4.32
CA HIS A 810 1.85 33.66 3.30
C HIS A 810 0.86 34.76 2.85
N VAL A 811 0.95 35.99 3.39
CA VAL A 811 0.04 37.10 3.02
C VAL A 811 0.08 37.49 1.54
N GLN A 812 1.22 37.28 0.86
CA GLN A 812 1.34 37.52 -0.58
C GLN A 812 0.65 36.43 -1.43
N GLY A 813 -0.08 35.52 -0.76
CA GLY A 813 -0.72 34.38 -1.37
C GLY A 813 0.31 33.43 -1.96
N ASP A 814 -0.12 32.78 -3.03
CA ASP A 814 0.74 32.00 -3.90
C ASP A 814 1.34 32.93 -4.99
N GLY A 815 1.88 34.09 -4.62
CA GLY A 815 2.67 34.93 -5.53
C GLY A 815 1.89 35.56 -6.72
N THR A 816 0.55 35.47 -6.72
CA THR A 816 -0.32 36.01 -7.79
C THR A 816 -0.89 37.40 -7.50
N GLY A 817 -0.64 37.97 -6.32
CA GLY A 817 -0.69 39.42 -6.12
C GLY A 817 -1.58 39.96 -4.99
N TRP A 818 -2.59 39.25 -4.49
CA TRP A 818 -3.33 39.61 -3.26
C TRP A 818 -4.06 38.36 -2.73
N PRO A 819 -4.19 38.15 -1.41
CA PRO A 819 -4.86 36.97 -0.86
C PRO A 819 -6.38 36.99 -1.09
N HIS A 820 -7.01 35.82 -1.27
CA HIS A 820 -8.45 35.74 -1.48
C HIS A 820 -9.23 36.15 -0.22
N TYR A 821 -10.47 36.64 -0.39
CA TYR A 821 -11.32 37.10 0.72
C TYR A 821 -11.49 36.04 1.82
N ASN A 822 -11.86 34.81 1.44
CA ASN A 822 -12.06 33.71 2.40
C ASN A 822 -10.77 33.19 3.04
N GLU A 823 -9.64 33.32 2.35
CA GLU A 823 -8.32 32.93 2.88
C GLU A 823 -7.88 33.90 3.97
N SER A 824 -7.99 35.18 3.65
CA SER A 824 -7.73 36.26 4.59
C SER A 824 -8.66 36.15 5.80
N LYS A 825 -9.93 35.81 5.58
CA LYS A 825 -10.90 35.53 6.64
C LYS A 825 -10.40 34.44 7.60
N ARG A 826 -9.91 33.31 7.08
CA ARG A 826 -9.39 32.19 7.89
C ARG A 826 -8.08 32.54 8.60
N ALA A 827 -7.13 33.14 7.89
CA ALA A 827 -5.83 33.54 8.44
C ALA A 827 -5.98 34.57 9.57
N ILE A 828 -6.75 35.64 9.35
CA ILE A 828 -7.04 36.67 10.37
C ILE A 828 -7.77 36.05 11.56
N ALA A 829 -8.72 35.14 11.34
CA ALA A 829 -9.43 34.46 12.43
C ALA A 829 -8.48 33.62 13.28
N TRP A 830 -7.58 32.85 12.66
CA TRP A 830 -6.60 32.01 13.34
C TRP A 830 -5.58 32.86 14.11
N LEU A 831 -4.98 33.87 13.48
CA LEU A 831 -4.02 34.80 14.11
C LEU A 831 -4.65 35.56 15.28
N ARG A 832 -5.89 36.03 15.15
CA ARG A 832 -6.65 36.62 16.27
C ARG A 832 -6.88 35.61 17.39
N GLY A 833 -7.16 34.35 17.06
CA GLY A 833 -7.31 33.26 18.02
C GLY A 833 -6.05 33.04 18.85
N VAL A 834 -4.89 32.97 18.20
CA VAL A 834 -3.57 32.88 18.86
C VAL A 834 -3.32 34.11 19.72
N ALA A 835 -3.51 35.32 19.17
CA ALA A 835 -3.30 36.58 19.89
C ALA A 835 -4.19 36.69 21.14
N ARG A 836 -5.46 36.26 21.07
CA ARG A 836 -6.37 36.27 22.22
C ARG A 836 -5.84 35.38 23.35
N HIS A 837 -5.48 34.13 23.08
CA HIS A 837 -4.98 33.22 24.10
C HIS A 837 -3.61 33.64 24.63
N ALA A 838 -2.72 34.14 23.77
CA ALA A 838 -1.44 34.70 24.19
C ALA A 838 -1.62 35.89 25.15
N ALA A 839 -2.63 36.74 24.93
CA ALA A 839 -2.97 37.83 25.85
C ALA A 839 -3.54 37.32 27.19
N GLU A 840 -4.35 36.26 27.18
CA GLU A 840 -4.93 35.64 28.38
C GLU A 840 -3.84 34.97 29.24
N GLU A 841 -2.91 34.26 28.60
CA GLU A 841 -1.77 33.56 29.23
C GLU A 841 -0.53 34.44 29.43
N GLN A 842 -0.61 35.74 29.12
CA GLN A 842 0.48 36.72 29.27
C GLN A 842 1.78 36.36 28.49
N GLN A 843 1.64 35.69 27.36
CA GLN A 843 2.72 35.37 26.42
C GLN A 843 2.96 36.58 25.49
N TRP A 844 3.67 37.59 25.99
CA TRP A 844 3.77 38.91 25.34
C TRP A 844 4.44 38.91 23.96
N ASP A 845 5.52 38.15 23.79
CA ASP A 845 6.23 38.08 22.50
C ASP A 845 5.35 37.43 21.43
N LEU A 846 4.62 36.37 21.80
CA LEU A 846 3.70 35.69 20.90
C LEU A 846 2.47 36.55 20.56
N LEU A 847 1.97 37.34 21.52
CA LEU A 847 0.91 38.31 21.28
C LEU A 847 1.35 39.37 20.26
N GLU A 848 2.57 39.88 20.38
CA GLU A 848 3.10 40.87 19.45
C GLU A 848 3.16 40.31 18.01
N GLU A 849 3.78 39.14 17.83
CA GLU A 849 3.90 38.51 16.52
C GLU A 849 2.53 38.18 15.90
N ALA A 850 1.62 37.59 16.68
CA ALA A 850 0.29 37.25 16.17
C ALA A 850 -0.53 38.51 15.81
N ALA A 851 -0.39 39.60 16.58
CA ALA A 851 -1.05 40.87 16.29
C ALA A 851 -0.49 41.55 15.02
N ARG A 852 0.83 41.53 14.82
CA ARG A 852 1.48 42.03 13.59
C ARG A 852 1.05 41.22 12.37
N GLY A 853 1.05 39.90 12.47
CA GLY A 853 0.57 39.02 11.41
C GLY A 853 -0.88 39.31 11.06
N MET A 854 -1.75 39.45 12.06
CA MET A 854 -3.16 39.78 11.87
C MET A 854 -3.33 41.12 11.14
N CYS A 855 -2.59 42.16 11.51
CA CYS A 855 -2.64 43.46 10.85
C CYS A 855 -2.10 43.38 9.41
N THR A 856 -1.04 42.61 9.18
CA THR A 856 -0.47 42.39 7.84
C THR A 856 -1.51 41.80 6.88
N TRP A 857 -2.27 40.79 7.33
CA TRP A 857 -3.35 40.21 6.54
C TRP A 857 -4.55 41.16 6.37
N ASP A 858 -4.89 41.97 7.37
CA ASP A 858 -5.96 42.97 7.30
C ASP A 858 -5.59 44.19 6.42
N GLU A 859 -4.30 44.51 6.27
CA GLU A 859 -3.84 45.48 5.26
C GLU A 859 -3.91 44.91 3.85
N ALA A 860 -3.55 43.64 3.72
CA ALA A 860 -3.60 42.92 2.45
C ALA A 860 -5.03 42.57 2.01
N SER A 861 -6.00 42.62 2.91
CA SER A 861 -7.37 42.21 2.60
C SER A 861 -8.39 43.14 3.22
N ASN A 862 -9.42 43.53 2.45
CA ASN A 862 -10.52 44.33 2.99
C ASN A 862 -11.64 43.43 3.55
N GLU A 863 -11.31 42.51 4.46
CA GLU A 863 -12.23 41.49 4.98
C GLU A 863 -13.10 42.03 6.14
N PHE A 864 -14.35 42.37 5.81
CA PHE A 864 -15.22 43.11 6.72
C PHE A 864 -15.71 42.29 7.93
N ASP A 865 -15.89 40.97 7.78
CA ASP A 865 -16.40 40.12 8.87
C ASP A 865 -15.38 40.02 10.01
N GLN A 866 -14.10 39.82 9.67
CA GLN A 866 -13.00 39.74 10.60
C GLN A 866 -12.69 41.10 11.20
N GLN A 867 -12.79 42.20 10.45
CA GLN A 867 -12.68 43.54 11.04
C GLN A 867 -13.71 43.76 12.16
N ASN A 868 -14.95 43.31 11.99
CA ASN A 868 -15.96 43.39 13.06
C ASN A 868 -15.59 42.53 14.29
N ALA A 869 -15.12 41.31 14.06
CA ALA A 869 -14.71 40.41 15.14
C ALA A 869 -13.46 40.92 15.88
N THR A 870 -12.46 41.42 15.16
CA THR A 870 -11.26 42.07 15.69
C THR A 870 -11.64 43.30 16.50
N ARG A 871 -12.55 44.14 16.01
CA ARG A 871 -13.03 45.31 16.74
C ARG A 871 -13.66 44.94 18.09
N ASN A 872 -14.46 43.88 18.13
CA ASN A 872 -15.05 43.39 19.37
C ASN A 872 -13.99 42.86 20.36
N TRP A 873 -12.92 42.26 19.86
CA TRP A 873 -11.79 41.84 20.67
C TRP A 873 -10.99 43.03 21.22
N LEU A 874 -10.67 44.03 20.38
CA LEU A 874 -9.99 45.26 20.80
C LEU A 874 -10.72 45.99 21.94
N ARG A 875 -12.06 46.01 21.92
CA ARG A 875 -12.89 46.59 23.01
C ARG A 875 -12.65 45.93 24.37
N ARG A 876 -12.19 44.68 24.41
CA ARG A 876 -11.96 43.90 25.65
C ARG A 876 -10.53 44.00 26.17
N LEU A 877 -9.56 44.39 25.34
CA LEU A 877 -8.16 44.49 25.75
C LEU A 877 -7.92 45.59 26.78
N ARG A 878 -7.06 45.33 27.76
CA ARG A 878 -6.66 46.28 28.81
C ARG A 878 -5.18 46.17 29.12
N GLY A 879 -4.57 47.26 29.59
CA GLY A 879 -3.24 47.22 30.20
C GLY A 879 -2.13 46.86 29.21
N GLN A 880 -1.27 45.89 29.57
CA GLN A 880 -0.10 45.53 28.75
C GLN A 880 -0.49 44.94 27.40
N ALA A 881 -1.48 44.04 27.35
CA ALA A 881 -1.99 43.47 26.11
C ALA A 881 -2.50 44.56 25.15
N ALA A 882 -3.22 45.57 25.67
CA ALA A 882 -3.70 46.70 24.88
C ALA A 882 -2.56 47.56 24.31
N ARG A 883 -1.43 47.69 25.02
CA ARG A 883 -0.26 48.43 24.52
C ARG A 883 0.43 47.68 23.39
N ILE A 884 0.68 46.37 23.56
CA ILE A 884 1.33 45.55 22.52
C ILE A 884 0.53 45.57 21.23
N VAL A 885 -0.79 45.36 21.31
CA VAL A 885 -1.66 45.40 20.12
C VAL A 885 -1.75 46.81 19.53
N ALA A 886 -1.72 47.87 20.36
CA ALA A 886 -1.65 49.25 19.87
C ALA A 886 -0.34 49.52 19.10
N ASP A 887 0.76 48.88 19.47
CA ASP A 887 2.05 49.04 18.80
C ASP A 887 2.02 48.38 17.41
N ALA A 888 1.47 47.17 17.31
CA ALA A 888 1.22 46.52 16.02
C ALA A 888 0.32 47.36 15.10
N LEU A 889 -0.78 47.93 15.63
CA LEU A 889 -1.66 48.81 14.85
C LEU A 889 -0.95 50.10 14.37
N ARG A 890 -0.01 50.65 15.16
CA ARG A 890 0.76 51.84 14.75
C ARG A 890 1.73 51.53 13.62
N ASP A 891 2.29 50.33 13.60
CA ASP A 891 3.18 49.88 12.54
C ASP A 891 2.42 49.52 11.26
N HIS A 892 1.10 49.29 11.36
CA HIS A 892 0.18 48.94 10.28
C HIS A 892 -0.98 49.95 10.13
N PRO A 893 -0.70 51.17 9.63
CA PRO A 893 -1.70 52.26 9.56
C PRO A 893 -2.86 51.95 8.60
N ASP A 894 -2.67 51.12 7.58
CA ASP A 894 -3.73 50.76 6.63
C ASP A 894 -4.72 49.75 7.22
N SER A 895 -4.32 48.99 8.24
CA SER A 895 -5.23 48.18 9.05
C SER A 895 -5.90 49.05 10.12
N ALA A 896 -5.12 49.89 10.81
CA ALA A 896 -5.62 50.74 11.89
C ALA A 896 -6.83 51.62 11.50
N ARG A 897 -6.88 52.11 10.27
CA ARG A 897 -7.98 52.95 9.74
C ARG A 897 -9.36 52.25 9.80
N PHE A 898 -9.40 50.91 9.74
CA PHE A 898 -10.64 50.14 9.80
C PHE A 898 -11.28 50.15 11.21
N TYR A 899 -10.53 50.62 12.22
CA TYR A 899 -10.94 50.64 13.62
C TYR A 899 -11.08 52.05 14.20
N HIS A 900 -11.08 53.10 13.35
CA HIS A 900 -11.12 54.51 13.79
C HIS A 900 -12.30 54.86 14.72
N GLU A 901 -13.43 54.14 14.61
CA GLU A 901 -14.60 54.34 15.48
C GLU A 901 -14.28 54.13 16.96
N LEU A 902 -13.29 53.28 17.28
CA LEU A 902 -12.90 53.00 18.65
C LEU A 902 -12.24 54.21 19.34
N ALA A 903 -11.68 55.18 18.61
CA ALA A 903 -11.02 56.35 19.18
C ALA A 903 -11.96 57.17 20.10
N GLY A 904 -13.25 57.22 19.75
CA GLY A 904 -14.30 57.91 20.50
C GLY A 904 -14.89 57.12 21.68
N GLU A 905 -14.64 55.82 21.77
CA GLU A 905 -15.27 54.94 22.77
C GLU A 905 -14.55 55.01 24.12
N ARG A 906 -15.15 55.67 25.13
CA ARG A 906 -14.56 55.81 26.48
C ARG A 906 -14.26 54.49 27.19
N GLY A 907 -14.92 53.40 26.78
CA GLY A 907 -14.74 52.06 27.35
C GLY A 907 -13.53 51.30 26.78
N VAL A 908 -12.88 51.82 25.74
CA VAL A 908 -11.70 51.22 25.11
C VAL A 908 -10.43 51.75 25.78
N ASP A 909 -9.39 50.90 25.87
CA ASP A 909 -8.10 51.28 26.45
C ASP A 909 -7.48 52.48 25.69
N MET A 910 -6.88 53.41 26.43
CA MET A 910 -6.28 54.62 25.87
C MET A 910 -5.21 54.34 24.83
N ALA A 911 -4.45 53.25 24.95
CA ALA A 911 -3.41 52.89 23.98
C ALA A 911 -4.02 52.57 22.61
N ILE A 912 -5.06 51.71 22.58
CA ILE A 912 -5.78 51.34 21.36
C ILE A 912 -6.44 52.57 20.74
N ARG A 913 -7.09 53.41 21.55
CA ARG A 913 -7.75 54.64 21.08
C ARG A 913 -6.79 55.59 20.37
N ASN A 914 -5.55 55.70 20.86
CA ASN A 914 -4.54 56.54 20.26
C ASN A 914 -3.97 55.93 18.97
N ALA A 915 -3.81 54.60 18.91
CA ALA A 915 -3.26 53.91 17.75
C ALA A 915 -4.18 53.95 16.51
N VAL A 916 -5.50 53.88 16.72
CA VAL A 916 -6.49 53.89 15.63
C VAL A 916 -6.97 55.30 15.25
N ASN A 917 -6.46 56.33 15.93
CA ASN A 917 -6.78 57.70 15.62
C ASN A 917 -5.87 58.18 14.47
N PRO A 918 -6.42 58.56 13.29
CA PRO A 918 -5.58 59.02 12.20
C PRO A 918 -4.78 60.26 12.65
N PRO A 919 -3.49 60.39 12.26
CA PRO A 919 -2.77 61.62 12.49
C PRO A 919 -3.53 62.74 11.78
N THR A 920 -3.97 63.74 12.54
CA THR A 920 -4.51 64.97 11.97
C THR A 920 -3.39 65.60 11.15
N GLY A 921 -3.42 65.39 9.84
CA GLY A 921 -2.57 66.09 8.90
C GLY A 921 -2.80 67.59 9.04
N ASN A 922 -1.73 68.30 9.35
CA ASN A 922 -1.60 69.74 9.17
C ASN A 922 -0.60 69.96 8.04
#